data_AF-A0A4S8SDP0-F1
#
_entry.id   AF-A0A4S8SDP0-F1
#
_cell.length_a   1.000
_cell.length_b   1.000
_cell.length_c   1.000
_cell.angle_alpha   90.00
_cell.angle_beta   90.00
_cell.angle_gamma   90.00
#
_symmetry.space_group_name_H-M   'P 1'
#
loop_
_entity.id
_entity.type
_entity.pdbx_description
1 polymer ?
#
loop_
_entity_poly.entity_id
_entity_poly.type
_entity_poly.pdbx_seq_one_letter_code
_entity_poly.pdbx_strand_id
1 'polypeptide(L)'
;MDRLNHSRKQKQLAPVKPCDVFDLIGGTSTGGLIAIMLGRLEMSVDECIKAYSGLIATVFGVQLSKIPMNWKGKVKPRFDSAKLEVAIKQVISQSGLPEDTMFDDGIERGCKTFVCSIDRHTKAMVRLRSYSLPDEQNVPATICQAALATSAATTFFAPVNIGKRSFADGAFGANNPVDEVEGEATNIWSPEMRELQPLVKCFISIGTGNPGIQAFEDGVPKFLDGTVPQIATETEATDRKFIARWARHFDEKRYFRFNVEQGLQGVGLAEYEMEGAIQAASEAYLTHTGQKSRVRDCVGNLSLKQKKTDESFATIQREYVANVAQCLSQAKAARRTFYDIPPTAVSSFSGRKEILKQIDIAFSQVADATTKPPVLVLQAMGGQGKSQIALEYCRRSRSRFQAIFWIDATSDASVQGGFERIAKKFDPLAATGPRDRDEKIDLVQKKLANLEEEWLLVFDNYDDLSSYKLRPYLPTNGRGFIILTSRHEASGGYARPDKGNFLAVPSMEHDGGHVLLQNKLSGTNEQERSELLQRLGGLALAIDQAAAYISFHKLSIPDFMAAYESRKVKILQHYEETDWEYNKHFNDSEKQIALTAYTTWEMSFQQVEPANPGRKEWITQFLSISAFLHPARIGEHIFREYHDTTHSSGWLELFTSISNNGDGDDEAGPKDSLRCAQKTKSKWLRSLCRKIIRKPKRTSRFIIPGREWKGAQFQEVTRNLEQLSLISNTGKYSKDTGPWFSVHPVIRDWLQIRMKSNVRQETLEESIYLVKTVTALEVTELAGPDVNQELLNHVDILIGSLKAVHEDGFLDNVLVGTSAIDFGHYYRRAGHYKKAIELLEYALDVVRASAAADGLALGLEYTLAVVYNRDRQSSKAIELLEHVVRVVDLKETHPDRLASQQELAIAYRENEQVKDAIELLEQVVNIQETSLTETHPDRLASQHALAIAYRENGQVEDAIKLLEHVVNIQETSLTENHPNRLASQHSLALAYQDNGQVKDTIKLLEHVVQVCKGINEDHPNCLTAQHNLAITYIRNGQADRGIELLELVVQVWQDINEDHPLSLTTRHDLAVAYIEDEQAGRGIELLEHVVKVYERIKTAEDDPYYRLSRHELAEACQERDQNTLQ
;
A
#
# COMPACT_ATOMS: atom_id res chain seq x y z
N MET A 1 -25.14 33.88 -32.53
CA MET A 1 -26.57 34.09 -32.19
C MET A 1 -27.44 34.28 -33.43
N ASP A 2 -27.00 35.00 -34.45
CA ASP A 2 -27.81 35.28 -35.66
C ASP A 2 -28.31 34.04 -36.38
N ARG A 3 -27.46 33.01 -36.54
CA ARG A 3 -27.88 31.74 -37.14
C ARG A 3 -28.95 31.02 -36.31
N LEU A 4 -28.87 31.11 -34.98
CA LEU A 4 -29.91 30.58 -34.08
C LEU A 4 -31.20 31.37 -34.23
N ASN A 5 -31.14 32.70 -34.20
CA ASN A 5 -32.32 33.56 -34.35
C ASN A 5 -32.92 33.49 -35.76
N HIS A 6 -32.12 33.24 -36.79
CA HIS A 6 -32.59 32.95 -38.16
C HIS A 6 -33.36 31.62 -38.20
N SER A 7 -32.80 30.55 -37.62
CA SER A 7 -33.49 29.26 -37.49
C SER A 7 -34.79 29.36 -36.68
N ARG A 8 -34.79 30.16 -35.60
CA ARG A 8 -35.99 30.46 -34.80
C ARG A 8 -37.03 31.24 -35.61
N LYS A 9 -36.62 32.24 -36.39
CA LYS A 9 -37.51 33.00 -37.29
C LYS A 9 -38.14 32.10 -38.35
N GLN A 10 -37.38 31.17 -38.93
CA GLN A 10 -37.92 30.16 -39.86
C GLN A 10 -38.99 29.28 -39.18
N LYS A 11 -38.83 29.03 -37.88
CA LYS A 11 -39.80 28.30 -37.03
C LYS A 11 -40.86 29.21 -36.36
N GLN A 12 -40.98 30.47 -36.76
CA GLN A 12 -41.91 31.46 -36.18
C GLN A 12 -41.76 31.71 -34.67
N LEU A 13 -40.55 31.50 -34.13
CA LEU A 13 -40.23 31.78 -32.73
C LEU A 13 -39.59 33.16 -32.58
N ALA A 14 -39.86 33.83 -31.44
CA ALA A 14 -39.23 35.11 -31.11
C ALA A 14 -37.70 34.98 -31.02
N PRO A 15 -36.95 36.03 -31.41
CA PRO A 15 -35.50 36.07 -31.23
C PRO A 15 -35.17 36.04 -29.74
N VAL A 16 -34.01 35.48 -29.41
CA VAL A 16 -33.51 35.33 -28.04
C VAL A 16 -32.16 36.03 -27.89
N LYS A 17 -31.93 36.59 -26.70
CA LYS A 17 -30.64 37.14 -26.28
C LYS A 17 -29.77 36.05 -25.65
N PRO A 18 -28.45 36.26 -25.47
CA PRO A 18 -27.60 35.27 -24.82
C PRO A 18 -28.07 34.86 -23.41
N CYS A 19 -28.54 35.81 -22.59
CA CYS A 19 -29.10 35.53 -21.26
C CYS A 19 -30.39 34.68 -21.28
N ASP A 20 -31.13 34.65 -22.39
CA ASP A 20 -32.28 33.74 -22.58
C ASP A 20 -31.84 32.30 -22.92
N VAL A 21 -30.59 32.10 -23.33
CA VAL A 21 -30.07 30.83 -23.86
C VAL A 21 -29.06 30.18 -22.93
N PHE A 22 -28.28 30.92 -22.16
CA PHE A 22 -27.26 30.37 -21.26
C PHE A 22 -27.67 30.52 -19.79
N ASP A 23 -27.53 29.45 -19.02
CA ASP A 23 -27.86 29.45 -17.59
C ASP A 23 -26.72 30.04 -16.74
N LEU A 24 -25.49 30.02 -17.26
CA LEU A 24 -24.30 30.63 -16.66
C LEU A 24 -23.42 31.26 -17.75
N ILE A 25 -22.95 32.48 -17.52
CA ILE A 25 -21.95 33.17 -18.34
C ILE A 25 -20.83 33.66 -17.40
N GLY A 26 -19.61 33.22 -17.69
CA GLY A 26 -18.40 33.61 -16.96
C GLY A 26 -17.35 34.21 -17.89
N GLY A 27 -16.56 35.16 -17.39
CA GLY A 27 -15.51 35.78 -18.19
C GLY A 27 -14.38 36.40 -17.37
N THR A 28 -13.26 36.62 -18.04
CA THR A 28 -12.05 37.25 -17.48
C THR A 28 -11.61 38.40 -18.37
N SER A 29 -11.06 39.48 -17.81
CA SER A 29 -10.52 40.63 -18.55
C SER A 29 -11.58 41.23 -19.50
N THR A 30 -11.26 41.39 -20.80
CA THR A 30 -12.22 41.84 -21.82
C THR A 30 -13.43 40.91 -21.94
N GLY A 31 -13.22 39.59 -21.82
CA GLY A 31 -14.30 38.60 -21.75
C GLY A 31 -15.19 38.76 -20.52
N GLY A 32 -14.67 39.28 -19.42
CA GLY A 32 -15.43 39.62 -18.22
C GLY A 32 -16.37 40.80 -18.44
N LEU A 33 -15.92 41.85 -19.15
CA LEU A 33 -16.79 42.97 -19.55
C LEU A 33 -17.93 42.49 -20.46
N ILE A 34 -17.62 41.61 -21.42
CA ILE A 34 -18.61 41.02 -22.33
C ILE A 34 -19.61 40.14 -21.54
N ALA A 35 -19.13 39.35 -20.58
CA ALA A 35 -20.00 38.53 -19.71
C ALA A 35 -21.00 39.41 -18.94
N ILE A 36 -20.55 40.55 -18.41
CA ILE A 36 -21.42 41.52 -17.73
C ILE A 36 -22.45 42.10 -18.71
N MET A 37 -22.04 42.51 -19.92
CA MET A 37 -22.96 43.08 -20.92
C MET A 37 -24.01 42.08 -21.39
N LEU A 38 -23.61 40.86 -21.74
CA LEU A 38 -24.51 39.83 -22.28
C LEU A 38 -25.38 39.17 -21.22
N GLY A 39 -24.84 38.95 -20.03
CA GLY A 39 -25.51 38.28 -18.92
C GLY A 39 -26.23 39.27 -18.01
N ARG A 40 -25.47 40.13 -17.31
CA ARG A 40 -25.98 41.00 -16.24
C ARG A 40 -26.76 42.22 -16.73
N LEU A 41 -26.35 42.82 -17.85
CA LEU A 41 -27.05 43.94 -18.51
C LEU A 41 -28.04 43.45 -19.58
N GLU A 42 -28.13 42.13 -19.80
CA GLU A 42 -29.08 41.49 -20.72
C GLU A 42 -29.06 42.09 -22.13
N MET A 43 -27.88 42.45 -22.63
CA MET A 43 -27.71 42.97 -23.99
C MET A 43 -27.81 41.87 -25.04
N SER A 44 -28.34 42.22 -26.22
CA SER A 44 -28.11 41.44 -27.44
C SER A 44 -26.63 41.52 -27.86
N VAL A 45 -26.22 40.62 -28.77
CA VAL A 45 -24.83 40.62 -29.28
C VAL A 45 -24.51 41.94 -30.00
N ASP A 46 -25.43 42.47 -30.79
CA ASP A 46 -25.24 43.73 -31.53
C ASP A 46 -25.12 44.94 -30.59
N GLU A 47 -25.98 44.99 -29.56
CA GLU A 47 -25.90 46.01 -28.50
C GLU A 47 -24.56 45.94 -27.75
N CYS A 48 -24.12 44.72 -27.42
CA CYS A 48 -22.84 44.48 -26.75
C CYS A 48 -21.64 44.90 -27.61
N ILE A 49 -21.62 44.54 -28.90
CA ILE A 49 -20.54 44.96 -29.82
C ILE A 49 -20.47 46.49 -29.87
N LYS A 50 -21.62 47.16 -30.05
CA LYS A 50 -21.68 48.62 -30.10
C LYS A 50 -21.23 49.28 -28.79
N ALA A 51 -21.69 48.76 -27.65
CA ALA A 51 -21.32 49.26 -26.33
C ALA A 51 -19.83 49.05 -26.03
N TYR A 52 -19.29 47.87 -26.36
CA TYR A 52 -17.88 47.54 -26.19
C TYR A 52 -16.98 48.41 -27.08
N SER A 53 -17.29 48.53 -28.38
CA SER A 53 -16.52 49.38 -29.31
C SER A 53 -16.48 50.85 -28.84
N GLY A 54 -17.62 51.38 -28.36
CA GLY A 54 -17.68 52.73 -27.80
C GLY A 54 -16.88 52.88 -26.49
N LEU A 55 -16.92 51.88 -25.62
CA LEU A 55 -16.14 51.83 -24.38
C LEU A 55 -14.64 51.84 -24.69
N ILE A 56 -14.17 50.95 -25.56
CA ILE A 56 -12.75 50.83 -25.92
C ILE A 56 -12.25 52.09 -26.64
N ALA A 57 -13.03 52.68 -27.56
CA ALA A 57 -12.67 53.95 -28.20
C ALA A 57 -12.48 55.09 -27.19
N THR A 58 -13.34 55.15 -26.16
CA THR A 58 -13.26 56.15 -25.08
C THR A 58 -12.03 55.95 -24.19
N VAL A 59 -11.68 54.69 -23.92
CA VAL A 59 -10.59 54.30 -23.01
C VAL A 59 -9.21 54.44 -23.65
N PHE A 60 -9.07 54.08 -24.92
CA PHE A 60 -7.78 53.98 -25.60
C PHE A 60 -7.45 55.17 -26.52
N GLY A 61 -8.37 56.11 -26.75
CA GLY A 61 -8.18 57.26 -27.65
C GLY A 61 -7.13 58.32 -27.23
N VAL A 62 -6.61 58.31 -26.00
CA VAL A 62 -5.49 59.19 -25.57
C VAL A 62 -4.60 58.47 -24.53
N GLN A 63 -3.40 58.07 -24.94
CA GLN A 63 -2.40 57.40 -24.08
C GLN A 63 -1.66 58.38 -23.15
N LEU A 64 -1.62 58.11 -21.84
CA LEU A 64 -1.07 59.03 -20.84
C LEU A 64 0.48 58.98 -20.69
N SER A 65 1.16 57.91 -21.15
CA SER A 65 2.64 57.85 -21.13
C SER A 65 3.23 56.80 -22.07
N LYS A 66 4.39 57.12 -22.67
CA LYS A 66 5.18 56.19 -23.52
C LYS A 66 6.22 55.36 -22.74
N ILE A 67 6.50 55.68 -21.47
CA ILE A 67 7.56 55.07 -20.66
C ILE A 67 6.95 54.43 -19.39
N PRO A 68 7.06 53.10 -19.18
CA PRO A 68 6.27 52.36 -18.18
C PRO A 68 6.82 52.35 -16.73
N MET A 69 7.97 52.99 -16.44
CA MET A 69 8.66 52.87 -15.14
C MET A 69 9.00 54.25 -14.54
N ASN A 70 8.94 54.38 -13.21
CA ASN A 70 9.63 55.47 -12.51
C ASN A 70 11.04 55.03 -12.07
N TRP A 71 11.94 55.97 -11.75
CA TRP A 71 13.31 55.70 -11.25
C TRP A 71 13.33 54.72 -10.06
N LYS A 72 12.23 54.58 -9.30
CA LYS A 72 12.09 53.69 -8.14
C LYS A 72 11.53 52.29 -8.47
N GLY A 73 11.44 51.89 -9.74
CA GLY A 73 11.05 50.54 -10.13
C GLY A 73 9.57 50.18 -9.93
N LYS A 74 8.67 51.16 -9.71
CA LYS A 74 7.22 50.91 -9.70
C LYS A 74 6.65 51.11 -11.10
N VAL A 75 5.98 50.08 -11.62
CA VAL A 75 5.22 50.10 -12.87
C VAL A 75 4.10 51.14 -12.77
N LYS A 76 4.01 52.04 -13.76
CA LYS A 76 2.87 52.98 -13.89
C LYS A 76 1.83 52.39 -14.87
N PRO A 77 0.53 52.48 -14.57
CA PRO A 77 -0.52 52.10 -15.52
C PRO A 77 -0.42 52.95 -16.78
N ARG A 78 -0.57 52.32 -17.95
CA ARG A 78 -0.47 52.98 -19.27
C ARG A 78 -1.71 53.80 -19.64
N PHE A 79 -2.86 53.48 -19.05
CA PHE A 79 -4.15 54.11 -19.33
C PHE A 79 -4.81 54.63 -18.06
N ASP A 80 -5.76 55.54 -18.25
CA ASP A 80 -6.48 56.20 -17.16
C ASP A 80 -7.62 55.31 -16.64
N SER A 81 -7.47 54.75 -15.43
CA SER A 81 -8.54 54.00 -14.77
C SER A 81 -9.81 54.82 -14.56
N ALA A 82 -9.71 56.15 -14.41
CA ALA A 82 -10.89 57.01 -14.27
C ALA A 82 -11.68 57.10 -15.59
N LYS A 83 -11.01 57.06 -16.75
CA LYS A 83 -11.69 57.00 -18.05
C LYS A 83 -12.38 55.66 -18.27
N LEU A 84 -11.76 54.56 -17.85
CA LEU A 84 -12.38 53.24 -17.89
C LEU A 84 -13.63 53.18 -16.99
N GLU A 85 -13.54 53.73 -15.78
CA GLU A 85 -14.68 53.84 -14.87
C GLU A 85 -15.83 54.65 -15.47
N VAL A 86 -15.54 55.83 -16.04
CA VAL A 86 -16.54 56.69 -16.71
C VAL A 86 -17.18 55.96 -17.90
N ALA A 87 -16.39 55.30 -18.74
CA ALA A 87 -16.90 54.57 -19.88
C ALA A 87 -17.80 53.39 -19.47
N ILE A 88 -17.43 52.63 -18.43
CA ILE A 88 -18.26 51.55 -17.87
C ILE A 88 -19.57 52.12 -17.31
N LYS A 89 -19.52 53.22 -16.54
CA LYS A 89 -20.70 53.89 -15.99
C LYS A 89 -21.66 54.40 -17.06
N GLN A 90 -21.11 54.89 -18.18
CA GLN A 90 -21.89 55.28 -19.34
C GLN A 90 -22.63 54.09 -19.96
N VAL A 91 -21.97 52.92 -20.11
CA VAL A 91 -22.63 51.69 -20.60
C VAL A 91 -23.75 51.24 -19.65
N ILE A 92 -23.52 51.27 -18.33
CA ILE A 92 -24.53 50.93 -17.32
C ILE A 92 -25.74 51.87 -17.43
N SER A 93 -25.50 53.18 -17.51
CA SER A 93 -26.54 54.20 -17.63
C SER A 93 -27.35 54.08 -18.93
N GLN A 94 -26.68 53.80 -20.05
CA GLN A 94 -27.33 53.54 -21.34
C GLN A 94 -28.20 52.27 -21.32
N SER A 95 -27.91 51.34 -20.42
CA SER A 95 -28.73 50.14 -20.17
C SER A 95 -29.94 50.42 -19.27
N GLY A 96 -30.12 51.67 -18.82
CA GLY A 96 -31.24 52.09 -17.97
C GLY A 96 -31.06 51.81 -16.47
N LEU A 97 -29.83 51.53 -16.02
CA LEU A 97 -29.52 51.22 -14.61
C LEU A 97 -28.73 52.37 -13.94
N PRO A 98 -28.94 52.63 -12.63
CA PRO A 98 -28.08 53.52 -11.84
C PRO A 98 -26.62 53.07 -11.80
N GLU A 99 -25.68 54.01 -11.72
CA GLU A 99 -24.23 53.71 -11.72
C GLU A 99 -23.76 52.89 -10.50
N ASP A 100 -24.48 53.01 -9.38
CA ASP A 100 -24.21 52.32 -8.10
C ASP A 100 -24.96 50.98 -7.98
N THR A 101 -25.55 50.49 -9.07
CA THR A 101 -26.25 49.19 -9.09
C THR A 101 -25.33 48.06 -8.65
N MET A 102 -25.82 47.24 -7.71
CA MET A 102 -25.11 46.06 -7.22
C MET A 102 -25.00 44.98 -8.28
N PHE A 103 -23.85 44.30 -8.31
CA PHE A 103 -23.63 43.20 -9.25
C PHE A 103 -24.54 42.02 -8.90
N ASP A 104 -24.61 41.65 -7.63
CA ASP A 104 -25.69 40.86 -7.03
C ASP A 104 -26.67 41.80 -6.32
N ASP A 105 -27.84 42.02 -6.93
CA ASP A 105 -28.93 42.83 -6.38
C ASP A 105 -30.01 41.99 -5.70
N GLY A 106 -29.78 40.69 -5.49
CA GLY A 106 -30.74 39.77 -4.88
C GLY A 106 -31.92 39.39 -5.78
N ILE A 107 -31.98 39.88 -7.02
CA ILE A 107 -33.04 39.53 -7.97
C ILE A 107 -32.63 38.27 -8.72
N GLU A 108 -33.45 37.22 -8.61
CA GLU A 108 -33.25 35.97 -9.33
C GLU A 108 -33.46 36.17 -10.85
N ARG A 109 -32.47 35.77 -11.63
CA ARG A 109 -32.47 35.84 -13.09
C ARG A 109 -32.21 34.45 -13.67
N GLY A 110 -32.70 34.22 -14.89
CA GLY A 110 -32.50 32.96 -15.61
C GLY A 110 -31.03 32.69 -15.99
N CYS A 111 -30.22 33.74 -16.15
CA CYS A 111 -28.79 33.63 -16.44
C CYS A 111 -27.98 34.13 -15.24
N LYS A 112 -27.14 33.26 -14.69
CA LYS A 112 -26.15 33.60 -13.67
C LYS A 112 -24.90 34.17 -14.33
N THR A 113 -24.37 35.28 -13.83
CA THR A 113 -23.17 35.92 -14.39
C THR A 113 -22.08 36.03 -13.33
N PHE A 114 -20.84 35.71 -13.68
CA PHE A 114 -19.68 35.98 -12.82
C PHE A 114 -18.48 36.46 -13.62
N VAL A 115 -17.54 37.12 -12.94
CA VAL A 115 -16.26 37.54 -13.52
C VAL A 115 -15.09 37.13 -12.65
N CYS A 116 -13.97 36.77 -13.27
CA CYS A 116 -12.75 36.37 -12.60
C CYS A 116 -11.87 37.57 -12.26
N SER A 117 -11.30 37.58 -11.05
CA SER A 117 -10.37 38.59 -10.56
C SER A 117 -9.43 37.99 -9.51
N ILE A 118 -8.22 38.55 -9.34
CA ILE A 118 -7.24 38.08 -8.36
C ILE A 118 -7.22 38.99 -7.14
N ASP A 119 -7.28 38.40 -5.95
CA ASP A 119 -6.99 39.11 -4.71
C ASP A 119 -5.49 39.39 -4.62
N ARG A 120 -5.09 40.67 -4.51
CA ARG A 120 -3.68 41.05 -4.54
C ARG A 120 -2.90 40.65 -3.28
N HIS A 121 -3.58 40.35 -2.17
CA HIS A 121 -2.92 39.94 -0.94
C HIS A 121 -2.64 38.44 -0.93
N THR A 122 -3.62 37.62 -1.34
CA THR A 122 -3.48 36.16 -1.34
C THR A 122 -3.00 35.60 -2.67
N LYS A 123 -3.08 36.39 -3.75
CA LYS A 123 -2.92 35.96 -5.15
C LYS A 123 -3.91 34.88 -5.58
N ALA A 124 -4.97 34.64 -4.80
CA ALA A 124 -5.98 33.64 -5.10
C ALA A 124 -6.98 34.15 -6.14
N MET A 125 -7.54 33.23 -6.92
CA MET A 125 -8.64 33.52 -7.82
C MET A 125 -9.94 33.76 -7.06
N VAL A 126 -10.66 34.81 -7.43
CA VAL A 126 -11.91 35.25 -6.83
C VAL A 126 -12.94 35.48 -7.93
N ARG A 127 -14.10 34.84 -7.78
CA ARG A 127 -15.26 35.03 -8.65
C ARG A 127 -16.16 36.08 -8.03
N LEU A 128 -16.32 37.21 -8.71
CA LEU A 128 -17.36 38.19 -8.38
C LEU A 128 -18.63 37.74 -9.07
N ARG A 129 -19.77 37.70 -8.37
CA ARG A 129 -21.00 37.02 -8.83
C ARG A 129 -22.20 37.96 -8.84
N SER A 130 -23.14 37.70 -9.74
CA SER A 130 -24.45 38.35 -9.78
C SER A 130 -25.55 37.57 -9.03
N TYR A 131 -25.17 36.61 -8.20
CA TYR A 131 -26.04 35.69 -7.47
C TYR A 131 -25.29 35.12 -6.26
N SER A 132 -26.02 34.71 -5.23
CA SER A 132 -25.46 34.14 -3.99
C SER A 132 -25.46 32.60 -3.99
N LEU A 133 -24.50 32.01 -3.26
CA LEU A 133 -24.41 30.57 -2.98
C LEU A 133 -24.52 30.31 -1.47
N PRO A 134 -25.07 29.16 -1.02
CA PRO A 134 -25.28 28.89 0.41
C PRO A 134 -24.00 28.84 1.24
N ASP A 135 -22.93 28.25 0.69
CA ASP A 135 -21.67 27.98 1.39
C ASP A 135 -20.53 28.93 1.02
N GLU A 136 -20.79 29.94 0.19
CA GLU A 136 -19.79 30.94 -0.23
C GLU A 136 -20.31 32.37 -0.07
N GLN A 137 -19.57 33.19 0.68
CA GLN A 137 -19.90 34.61 0.80
C GLN A 137 -19.49 35.39 -0.44
N ASN A 138 -20.46 36.12 -1.01
CA ASN A 138 -20.20 37.06 -2.09
C ASN A 138 -19.40 38.28 -1.64
N VAL A 139 -18.54 38.77 -2.54
CA VAL A 139 -17.93 40.09 -2.41
C VAL A 139 -18.96 41.14 -2.84
N PRO A 140 -19.36 42.08 -1.96
CA PRO A 140 -20.39 43.07 -2.27
C PRO A 140 -19.81 44.14 -3.21
N ALA A 141 -19.92 43.87 -4.52
CA ALA A 141 -19.43 44.74 -5.59
C ALA A 141 -20.60 45.34 -6.37
N THR A 142 -20.45 46.59 -6.82
CA THR A 142 -21.28 47.16 -7.89
C THR A 142 -20.90 46.56 -9.25
N ILE A 143 -21.79 46.68 -10.25
CA ILE A 143 -21.48 46.27 -11.64
C ILE A 143 -20.18 46.95 -12.11
N CYS A 144 -20.04 48.24 -11.81
CA CYS A 144 -18.86 49.02 -12.15
C CYS A 144 -17.59 48.47 -11.48
N GLN A 145 -17.64 48.16 -10.18
CA GLN A 145 -16.51 47.58 -9.46
C GLN A 145 -16.10 46.20 -9.98
N ALA A 146 -17.08 45.33 -10.30
CA ALA A 146 -16.80 44.01 -10.86
C ALA A 146 -16.14 44.11 -12.25
N ALA A 147 -16.66 45.00 -13.10
CA ALA A 147 -16.11 45.31 -14.41
C ALA A 147 -14.68 45.87 -14.31
N LEU A 148 -14.44 46.82 -13.41
CA LEU A 148 -13.10 47.36 -13.20
C LEU A 148 -12.14 46.29 -12.64
N ALA A 149 -12.58 45.45 -11.70
CA ALA A 149 -11.74 44.44 -11.06
C ALA A 149 -11.28 43.36 -12.05
N THR A 150 -12.16 42.91 -12.96
CA THR A 150 -11.78 41.95 -13.99
C THR A 150 -10.88 42.59 -15.06
N SER A 151 -10.95 43.90 -15.30
CA SER A 151 -10.09 44.61 -16.28
C SER A 151 -8.82 45.26 -15.70
N ALA A 152 -8.54 45.10 -14.40
CA ALA A 152 -7.45 45.78 -13.70
C ALA A 152 -6.07 45.13 -13.95
N ALA A 153 -5.63 45.07 -15.21
CA ALA A 153 -4.34 44.50 -15.58
C ALA A 153 -3.22 45.45 -15.12
N THR A 154 -2.31 44.98 -14.25
CA THR A 154 -1.37 45.83 -13.49
C THR A 154 -0.43 46.72 -14.31
N THR A 155 -0.27 46.45 -15.60
CA THR A 155 0.50 47.26 -16.57
C THR A 155 -0.36 48.25 -17.37
N PHE A 156 -1.68 48.05 -17.42
CA PHE A 156 -2.63 48.86 -18.21
C PHE A 156 -3.51 49.75 -17.33
N PHE A 157 -4.11 49.20 -16.27
CA PHE A 157 -5.03 49.88 -15.37
C PHE A 157 -4.65 49.65 -13.90
N ALA A 158 -4.99 50.61 -13.04
CA ALA A 158 -4.79 50.49 -11.61
C ALA A 158 -5.71 49.42 -10.98
N PRO A 159 -5.24 48.71 -9.94
CA PRO A 159 -6.06 47.82 -9.12
C PRO A 159 -7.26 48.50 -8.47
N VAL A 160 -8.32 47.72 -8.24
CA VAL A 160 -9.60 48.20 -7.71
C VAL A 160 -9.79 47.74 -6.28
N ASN A 161 -10.27 48.62 -5.41
CA ASN A 161 -10.59 48.26 -4.03
C ASN A 161 -12.10 48.06 -3.87
N ILE A 162 -12.50 46.89 -3.37
CA ILE A 162 -13.89 46.56 -3.02
C ILE A 162 -13.90 46.20 -1.54
N GLY A 163 -14.53 47.06 -0.73
CA GLY A 163 -14.39 47.00 0.72
C GLY A 163 -12.93 47.15 1.16
N LYS A 164 -12.42 46.21 1.95
CA LYS A 164 -11.03 46.19 2.45
C LYS A 164 -10.04 45.44 1.54
N ARG A 165 -10.51 44.88 0.43
CA ARG A 165 -9.73 44.00 -0.44
C ARG A 165 -9.36 44.72 -1.74
N SER A 166 -8.17 44.42 -2.26
CA SER A 166 -7.64 44.98 -3.51
C SER A 166 -7.57 43.90 -4.58
N PHE A 167 -8.12 44.19 -5.74
CA PHE A 167 -8.35 43.25 -6.84
C PHE A 167 -7.57 43.65 -8.09
N ALA A 168 -7.08 42.65 -8.83
CA ALA A 168 -6.40 42.78 -10.12
C ALA A 168 -7.05 41.87 -11.17
N ASP A 169 -6.67 42.03 -12.44
CA ASP A 169 -7.19 41.24 -13.56
C ASP A 169 -7.02 39.73 -13.32
N GLY A 170 -8.07 38.97 -13.60
CA GLY A 170 -8.06 37.51 -13.50
C GLY A 170 -7.21 36.81 -14.56
N ALA A 171 -6.78 37.51 -15.61
CA ALA A 171 -5.97 36.95 -16.70
C ALA A 171 -4.59 36.44 -16.25
N PHE A 172 -4.11 36.84 -15.07
CA PHE A 172 -2.84 36.32 -14.51
C PHE A 172 -2.95 34.89 -13.93
N GLY A 173 -4.13 34.25 -13.97
CA GLY A 173 -4.27 32.85 -13.57
C GLY A 173 -5.52 32.12 -14.09
N ALA A 174 -6.41 32.81 -14.82
CA ALA A 174 -7.59 32.24 -15.45
C ALA A 174 -7.94 32.97 -16.75
N ASN A 175 -6.97 33.13 -17.66
CA ASN A 175 -7.21 33.82 -18.93
C ASN A 175 -8.21 33.06 -19.84
N ASN A 176 -8.19 31.72 -19.78
CA ASN A 176 -9.25 30.87 -20.29
C ASN A 176 -10.08 30.34 -19.11
N PRO A 177 -11.24 30.95 -18.78
CA PRO A 177 -11.96 30.65 -17.53
C PRO A 177 -12.80 29.36 -17.59
N VAL A 178 -12.48 28.40 -18.46
CA VAL A 178 -13.28 27.16 -18.61
C VAL A 178 -13.33 26.33 -17.33
N ASP A 179 -12.21 26.23 -16.60
CA ASP A 179 -12.15 25.56 -15.29
C ASP A 179 -12.94 26.32 -14.22
N GLU A 180 -12.94 27.66 -14.29
CA GLU A 180 -13.70 28.50 -13.38
C GLU A 180 -15.21 28.36 -13.64
N VAL A 181 -15.63 28.28 -14.91
CA VAL A 181 -17.03 28.07 -15.30
C VAL A 181 -17.50 26.66 -14.93
N GLU A 182 -16.68 25.63 -15.14
CA GLU A 182 -16.97 24.25 -14.73
C GLU A 182 -17.09 24.14 -13.19
N GLY A 183 -16.12 24.69 -12.46
CA GLY A 183 -16.14 24.69 -11.00
C GLY A 183 -17.35 25.46 -10.44
N GLU A 184 -17.66 26.61 -11.01
CA GLU A 184 -18.81 27.42 -10.60
C GLU A 184 -20.15 26.71 -10.88
N ALA A 185 -20.29 26.14 -12.08
CA ALA A 185 -21.46 25.35 -12.44
C ALA A 185 -21.62 24.12 -11.52
N THR A 186 -20.52 23.48 -11.12
CA THR A 186 -20.54 22.38 -10.14
C THR A 186 -21.06 22.86 -8.79
N ASN A 187 -20.61 24.01 -8.31
CA ASN A 187 -21.09 24.58 -7.03
C ASN A 187 -22.57 24.96 -7.07
N ILE A 188 -23.09 25.39 -8.23
CA ILE A 188 -24.50 25.75 -8.40
C ILE A 188 -25.39 24.50 -8.48
N TRP A 189 -25.00 23.50 -9.28
CA TRP A 189 -25.92 22.43 -9.70
C TRP A 189 -25.53 21.00 -9.23
N SER A 190 -24.32 20.78 -8.74
CA SER A 190 -23.84 19.48 -8.26
C SER A 190 -22.89 19.59 -7.04
N PRO A 191 -23.29 20.31 -5.96
CA PRO A 191 -22.39 20.58 -4.84
C PRO A 191 -21.98 19.33 -4.05
N GLU A 192 -22.88 18.33 -3.96
CA GLU A 192 -22.65 17.08 -3.22
C GLU A 192 -21.88 16.03 -4.04
N MET A 193 -22.27 15.83 -5.31
CA MET A 193 -21.75 14.75 -6.15
C MET A 193 -20.46 15.14 -6.89
N ARG A 194 -20.23 16.44 -7.10
CA ARG A 194 -19.09 17.00 -7.87
C ARG A 194 -18.93 16.50 -9.31
N GLU A 195 -19.94 15.82 -9.86
CA GLU A 195 -20.00 15.42 -11.27
C GLU A 195 -20.98 16.33 -12.02
N LEU A 196 -20.44 17.31 -12.77
CA LEU A 196 -21.23 18.26 -13.55
C LEU A 196 -21.53 17.76 -14.97
N GLN A 197 -20.58 17.05 -15.57
CA GLN A 197 -20.59 16.64 -16.97
C GLN A 197 -21.92 16.01 -17.44
N PRO A 198 -22.59 15.10 -16.71
CA PRO A 198 -23.87 14.54 -17.14
C PRO A 198 -24.99 15.58 -17.28
N LEU A 199 -24.94 16.66 -16.50
CA LEU A 199 -25.97 17.70 -16.43
C LEU A 199 -25.82 18.77 -17.54
N VAL A 200 -24.65 18.84 -18.19
CA VAL A 200 -24.37 19.91 -19.15
C VAL A 200 -24.89 19.56 -20.54
N LYS A 201 -25.92 20.29 -20.97
CA LYS A 201 -26.47 20.17 -22.33
C LYS A 201 -25.53 20.77 -23.39
N CYS A 202 -25.00 21.96 -23.10
CA CYS A 202 -24.14 22.70 -24.02
C CYS A 202 -23.15 23.56 -23.23
N PHE A 203 -21.88 23.46 -23.58
CA PHE A 203 -20.81 24.28 -23.05
C PHE A 203 -20.11 24.98 -24.22
N ILE A 204 -20.02 26.31 -24.18
CA ILE A 204 -19.38 27.10 -25.23
C ILE A 204 -18.25 27.93 -24.65
N SER A 205 -17.06 27.77 -25.23
CA SER A 205 -15.88 28.56 -24.93
C SER A 205 -15.51 29.42 -26.14
N ILE A 206 -15.35 30.72 -25.93
CA ILE A 206 -15.03 31.71 -26.98
C ILE A 206 -13.66 32.31 -26.67
N GLY A 207 -12.75 32.31 -27.64
CA GLY A 207 -11.42 32.91 -27.53
C GLY A 207 -11.29 34.18 -28.36
N THR A 208 -10.30 35.01 -28.01
CA THR A 208 -9.99 36.30 -28.65
C THR A 208 -8.99 36.19 -29.81
N GLY A 209 -8.66 34.97 -30.24
CA GLY A 209 -7.70 34.67 -31.32
C GLY A 209 -6.31 34.26 -30.82
N ASN A 210 -5.48 33.71 -31.72
CA ASN A 210 -4.09 33.38 -31.41
C ASN A 210 -3.18 34.58 -31.73
N PRO A 211 -2.42 35.14 -30.77
CA PRO A 211 -1.48 36.24 -31.04
C PRO A 211 -0.31 35.84 -31.94
N GLY A 212 -0.09 34.54 -32.18
CA GLY A 212 1.03 34.02 -32.98
C GLY A 212 2.34 33.98 -32.19
N ILE A 213 3.18 32.99 -32.48
CA ILE A 213 4.56 32.95 -31.98
C ILE A 213 5.38 33.86 -32.91
N GLN A 214 5.59 35.13 -32.53
CA GLN A 214 6.60 35.94 -33.22
C GLN A 214 7.99 35.46 -32.79
N ALA A 215 8.82 35.06 -33.75
CA ALA A 215 10.25 34.91 -33.54
C ALA A 215 10.84 36.27 -33.20
N PHE A 216 11.79 36.30 -32.25
CA PHE A 216 12.51 37.49 -31.83
C PHE A 216 13.07 38.26 -33.05
N GLU A 217 12.47 39.40 -33.36
CA GLU A 217 13.11 40.45 -34.17
C GLU A 217 13.66 41.51 -33.22
N ASP A 218 14.97 41.76 -33.33
CA ASP A 218 15.72 42.77 -32.60
C ASP A 218 15.19 44.17 -32.93
N GLY A 219 14.21 44.67 -32.15
CA GLY A 219 13.70 46.03 -32.34
C GLY A 219 12.66 46.54 -31.36
N VAL A 220 12.01 45.68 -30.55
CA VAL A 220 10.97 46.11 -29.59
C VAL A 220 11.56 46.22 -28.17
N PRO A 221 11.20 47.23 -27.35
CA PRO A 221 11.76 47.40 -26.01
C PRO A 221 11.50 46.17 -25.12
N LYS A 222 12.58 45.60 -24.54
CA LYS A 222 12.72 44.42 -23.63
C LYS A 222 11.79 44.30 -22.40
N PHE A 223 10.68 45.01 -22.32
CA PHE A 223 9.83 45.08 -21.11
C PHE A 223 8.50 44.32 -21.23
N LEU A 224 8.18 43.72 -22.39
CA LEU A 224 6.97 42.90 -22.60
C LEU A 224 7.25 41.39 -22.71
N ASP A 225 8.53 40.98 -22.65
CA ASP A 225 9.01 39.63 -22.99
C ASP A 225 8.47 38.48 -22.11
N GLY A 226 7.88 38.76 -20.94
CA GLY A 226 7.43 37.72 -20.01
C GLY A 226 5.94 37.40 -20.05
N THR A 227 5.08 38.40 -20.08
CA THR A 227 3.68 38.24 -19.62
C THR A 227 2.71 37.83 -20.72
N VAL A 228 2.84 38.40 -21.93
CA VAL A 228 1.93 38.11 -23.05
C VAL A 228 2.14 36.68 -23.60
N PRO A 229 3.39 36.20 -23.78
CA PRO A 229 3.61 34.81 -24.19
C PRO A 229 3.14 33.79 -23.13
N GLN A 230 3.30 34.09 -21.84
CA GLN A 230 2.85 33.22 -20.74
C GLN A 230 1.33 33.06 -20.72
N ILE A 231 0.58 34.16 -20.84
CA ILE A 231 -0.89 34.13 -20.89
C ILE A 231 -1.42 33.40 -22.14
N ALA A 232 -0.77 33.60 -23.29
CA ALA A 232 -1.12 32.89 -24.53
C ALA A 232 -0.86 31.37 -24.42
N THR A 233 0.30 30.99 -23.85
CA THR A 233 0.67 29.58 -23.63
C THR A 233 -0.25 28.89 -22.62
N GLU A 234 -0.61 29.57 -21.52
CA GLU A 234 -1.57 29.09 -20.53
C GLU A 234 -2.94 28.81 -21.16
N THR A 235 -3.42 29.69 -22.03
CA THR A 235 -4.74 29.59 -22.68
C THR A 235 -4.87 28.33 -23.55
N GLU A 236 -3.86 28.02 -24.36
CA GLU A 236 -3.83 26.82 -25.22
C GLU A 236 -3.63 25.54 -24.42
N ALA A 237 -2.78 25.57 -23.38
CA ALA A 237 -2.56 24.41 -22.52
C ALA A 237 -3.81 24.04 -21.71
N THR A 238 -4.53 25.03 -21.19
CA THR A 238 -5.80 24.82 -20.48
C THR A 238 -6.88 24.27 -21.42
N ASP A 239 -6.99 24.77 -22.65
CA ASP A 239 -7.97 24.25 -23.62
C ASP A 239 -7.71 22.78 -24.00
N ARG A 240 -6.45 22.40 -24.28
CA ARG A 240 -6.10 21.00 -24.57
C ARG A 240 -6.45 20.06 -23.42
N LYS A 241 -6.14 20.46 -22.18
CA LYS A 241 -6.49 19.68 -20.97
C LYS A 241 -8.00 19.59 -20.77
N PHE A 242 -8.73 20.69 -21.00
CA PHE A 242 -10.18 20.71 -20.85
C PHE A 242 -10.86 19.81 -21.89
N ILE A 243 -10.45 19.86 -23.16
CA ILE A 243 -10.97 18.99 -24.22
C ILE A 243 -10.71 17.52 -23.91
N ALA A 244 -9.51 17.16 -23.42
CA ALA A 244 -9.21 15.78 -23.05
C ALA A 244 -10.14 15.27 -21.94
N ARG A 245 -10.46 16.11 -20.93
CA ARG A 245 -11.40 15.77 -19.85
C ARG A 245 -12.86 15.70 -20.34
N TRP A 246 -13.21 16.48 -21.36
CA TRP A 246 -14.55 16.58 -21.93
C TRP A 246 -14.67 15.88 -23.31
N ALA A 247 -13.78 14.93 -23.62
CA ALA A 247 -13.67 14.32 -24.95
C ALA A 247 -14.99 13.70 -25.41
N ARG A 248 -15.65 12.96 -24.51
CA ARG A 248 -16.98 12.40 -24.78
C ARG A 248 -18.00 13.47 -25.16
N HIS A 249 -18.05 14.58 -24.45
CA HIS A 249 -18.99 15.67 -24.70
C HIS A 249 -18.63 16.50 -25.93
N PHE A 250 -17.34 16.54 -26.26
CA PHE A 250 -16.86 17.05 -27.53
C PHE A 250 -17.41 16.18 -28.68
N ASP A 251 -17.26 14.86 -28.59
CA ASP A 251 -17.76 13.90 -29.59
C ASP A 251 -19.29 13.89 -29.70
N GLU A 252 -19.99 14.00 -28.56
CA GLU A 252 -21.44 14.11 -28.48
C GLU A 252 -21.99 15.50 -28.89
N LYS A 253 -21.13 16.42 -29.37
CA LYS A 253 -21.53 17.77 -29.82
C LYS A 253 -22.24 18.57 -28.73
N ARG A 254 -21.72 18.47 -27.50
CA ARG A 254 -22.15 19.23 -26.31
C ARG A 254 -21.11 20.26 -25.87
N TYR A 255 -19.83 20.09 -26.21
CA TYR A 255 -18.78 21.09 -25.97
C TYR A 255 -18.29 21.74 -27.28
N PHE A 256 -18.27 23.08 -27.33
CA PHE A 256 -17.85 23.85 -28.50
C PHE A 256 -16.82 24.93 -28.13
N ARG A 257 -15.66 24.91 -28.79
CA ARG A 257 -14.64 25.96 -28.72
C ARG A 257 -14.58 26.72 -30.04
N PHE A 258 -14.71 28.04 -29.97
CA PHE A 258 -14.54 28.94 -31.12
C PHE A 258 -13.41 29.92 -30.84
N ASN A 259 -12.38 29.92 -31.68
CA ASN A 259 -11.20 30.78 -31.54
C ASN A 259 -10.60 31.05 -32.92
N VAL A 260 -10.39 32.32 -33.28
CA VAL A 260 -9.85 32.70 -34.60
C VAL A 260 -8.34 32.44 -34.64
N GLU A 261 -7.93 31.40 -35.35
CA GLU A 261 -6.55 30.89 -35.30
C GLU A 261 -5.52 31.79 -36.02
N GLN A 262 -5.94 32.52 -37.06
CA GLN A 262 -5.07 33.33 -37.92
C GLN A 262 -5.77 34.62 -38.37
N GLY A 263 -5.00 35.70 -38.58
CA GLY A 263 -5.48 36.99 -39.09
C GLY A 263 -5.68 38.07 -38.02
N LEU A 264 -5.52 37.75 -36.74
CA LEU A 264 -5.65 38.69 -35.61
C LEU A 264 -4.32 39.00 -34.90
N GLN A 265 -3.18 38.47 -35.38
CA GLN A 265 -1.88 38.61 -34.72
C GLN A 265 -1.38 40.06 -34.61
N GLY A 266 -1.81 40.93 -35.52
CA GLY A 266 -1.46 42.36 -35.52
C GLY A 266 -2.45 43.25 -34.78
N VAL A 267 -3.52 42.68 -34.20
CA VAL A 267 -4.56 43.44 -33.49
C VAL A 267 -4.06 43.70 -32.07
N GLY A 268 -3.58 44.93 -31.84
CA GLY A 268 -3.15 45.43 -30.52
C GLY A 268 -4.26 46.19 -29.78
N LEU A 269 -3.89 46.90 -28.71
CA LEU A 269 -4.81 47.59 -27.78
C LEU A 269 -5.74 48.66 -28.39
N ALA A 270 -5.53 49.06 -29.64
CA ALA A 270 -6.42 49.95 -30.40
C ALA A 270 -7.37 49.14 -31.31
N GLU A 271 -7.98 48.09 -30.76
CA GLU A 271 -8.83 47.12 -31.48
C GLU A 271 -9.97 47.79 -32.26
N TYR A 272 -10.49 48.91 -31.74
CA TYR A 272 -11.58 49.68 -32.37
C TYR A 272 -11.20 50.28 -33.73
N GLU A 273 -9.92 50.54 -34.01
CA GLU A 273 -9.43 51.05 -35.30
C GLU A 273 -9.29 49.94 -36.34
N MET A 274 -9.29 48.68 -35.87
CA MET A 274 -9.09 47.48 -36.68
C MET A 274 -10.39 46.66 -36.82
N GLU A 275 -11.55 47.26 -36.52
CA GLU A 275 -12.87 46.59 -36.57
C GLU A 275 -13.11 45.87 -37.90
N GLY A 276 -12.79 46.50 -39.03
CA GLY A 276 -12.91 45.88 -40.35
C GLY A 276 -11.99 44.68 -40.56
N ALA A 277 -10.79 44.69 -39.98
CA ALA A 277 -9.86 43.56 -40.05
C ALA A 277 -10.31 42.39 -39.15
N ILE A 278 -10.82 42.69 -37.94
CA ILE A 278 -11.38 41.70 -37.02
C ILE A 278 -12.60 41.02 -37.64
N GLN A 279 -13.49 41.82 -38.25
CA GLN A 279 -14.65 41.33 -38.96
C GLN A 279 -14.24 40.42 -40.14
N ALA A 280 -13.30 40.86 -40.98
CA ALA A 280 -12.83 40.06 -42.11
C ALA A 280 -12.18 38.73 -41.66
N ALA A 281 -11.35 38.74 -40.61
CA ALA A 281 -10.72 37.53 -40.09
C ALA A 281 -11.73 36.56 -39.46
N SER A 282 -12.72 37.09 -38.74
CA SER A 282 -13.80 36.30 -38.14
C SER A 282 -14.75 35.72 -39.20
N GLU A 283 -15.07 36.48 -40.25
CA GLU A 283 -15.82 35.98 -41.39
C GLU A 283 -15.05 34.89 -42.13
N ALA A 284 -13.76 35.09 -42.40
CA ALA A 284 -12.90 34.07 -43.00
C ALA A 284 -12.87 32.78 -42.17
N TYR A 285 -12.66 32.88 -40.86
CA TYR A 285 -12.72 31.75 -39.92
C TYR A 285 -14.06 31.00 -39.98
N LEU A 286 -15.17 31.73 -39.96
CA LEU A 286 -16.52 31.16 -40.00
C LEU A 286 -16.91 30.60 -41.38
N THR A 287 -16.17 30.93 -42.44
CA THR A 287 -16.40 30.40 -43.79
C THR A 287 -15.69 29.06 -44.05
N HIS A 288 -14.69 28.70 -43.24
CA HIS A 288 -13.97 27.42 -43.31
C HIS A 288 -14.92 26.23 -43.10
N THR A 289 -14.77 25.16 -43.91
CA THR A 289 -15.72 24.03 -43.94
C THR A 289 -15.90 23.35 -42.59
N GLY A 290 -14.79 23.10 -41.86
CA GLY A 290 -14.85 22.51 -40.52
C GLY A 290 -15.60 23.39 -39.51
N GLN A 291 -15.37 24.71 -39.55
CA GLN A 291 -16.03 25.65 -38.64
C GLN A 291 -17.51 25.84 -38.99
N LYS A 292 -17.86 25.83 -40.29
CA LYS A 292 -19.27 25.81 -40.72
C LYS A 292 -20.02 24.62 -40.14
N SER A 293 -19.43 23.43 -40.13
CA SER A 293 -20.03 22.24 -39.53
C SER A 293 -20.20 22.40 -38.03
N ARG A 294 -19.16 22.84 -37.32
CA ARG A 294 -19.18 23.03 -35.86
C ARG A 294 -20.21 24.07 -35.42
N VAL A 295 -20.32 25.19 -36.13
CA VAL A 295 -21.35 26.20 -35.87
C VAL A 295 -22.76 25.67 -36.15
N ARG A 296 -22.94 24.84 -37.20
CA ARG A 296 -24.23 24.20 -37.49
C ARG A 296 -24.63 23.26 -36.36
N ASP A 297 -23.73 22.41 -35.89
CA ASP A 297 -23.96 21.48 -34.78
C ASP A 297 -24.30 22.22 -33.48
N CYS A 298 -23.56 23.29 -33.18
CA CYS A 298 -23.83 24.17 -32.04
C CYS A 298 -25.22 24.81 -32.11
N VAL A 299 -25.59 25.38 -33.27
CA VAL A 299 -26.93 25.95 -33.48
C VAL A 299 -28.02 24.86 -33.37
N GLY A 300 -27.75 23.66 -33.88
CA GLY A 300 -28.63 22.50 -33.72
C GLY A 300 -28.89 22.20 -32.24
N ASN A 301 -27.83 22.06 -31.45
CA ASN A 301 -27.92 21.83 -30.00
C ASN A 301 -28.71 22.95 -29.29
N LEU A 302 -28.33 24.22 -29.49
CA LEU A 302 -28.99 25.37 -28.86
C LEU A 302 -30.46 25.52 -29.28
N SER A 303 -30.82 25.16 -30.52
CA SER A 303 -32.20 25.24 -31.01
C SER A 303 -33.16 24.28 -30.31
N LEU A 304 -32.63 23.24 -29.65
CA LEU A 304 -33.38 22.29 -28.85
C LEU A 304 -33.57 22.75 -27.39
N LYS A 305 -33.02 23.90 -27.00
CA LYS A 305 -33.22 24.43 -25.64
C LYS A 305 -34.64 25.02 -25.53
N GLN A 306 -35.44 24.45 -24.64
CA GLN A 306 -36.74 24.99 -24.25
C GLN A 306 -36.55 26.02 -23.12
N LYS A 307 -37.36 27.10 -23.11
CA LYS A 307 -37.13 28.29 -22.26
C LYS A 307 -37.35 28.07 -20.75
N LYS A 308 -37.78 26.87 -20.33
CA LYS A 308 -37.99 26.47 -18.93
C LYS A 308 -37.13 25.24 -18.63
N THR A 309 -36.39 25.27 -17.53
CA THR A 309 -36.08 24.07 -16.77
C THR A 309 -37.41 23.47 -16.35
N ASP A 310 -37.79 22.35 -16.95
CA ASP A 310 -39.07 21.70 -16.69
C ASP A 310 -39.11 21.22 -15.23
N GLU A 311 -40.29 21.13 -14.58
CA GLU A 311 -40.41 20.53 -13.23
C GLU A 311 -39.86 19.09 -13.18
N SER A 312 -39.74 18.46 -14.36
CA SER A 312 -39.07 17.19 -14.56
C SER A 312 -37.56 17.24 -14.38
N PHE A 313 -36.85 18.36 -14.55
CA PHE A 313 -35.39 18.41 -14.37
C PHE A 313 -34.98 18.31 -12.90
N ALA A 314 -35.67 19.01 -11.99
CA ALA A 314 -35.46 18.84 -10.55
C ALA A 314 -35.85 17.44 -10.05
N THR A 315 -36.75 16.78 -10.77
CA THR A 315 -37.15 15.39 -10.49
C THR A 315 -36.15 14.39 -11.07
N ILE A 316 -35.65 14.59 -12.30
CA ILE A 316 -34.57 13.82 -12.92
C ILE A 316 -33.27 14.00 -12.13
N GLN A 317 -32.97 15.21 -11.63
CA GLN A 317 -31.84 15.45 -10.76
C GLN A 317 -32.01 14.70 -9.44
N ARG A 318 -33.18 14.74 -8.81
CA ARG A 318 -33.47 13.96 -7.59
C ARG A 318 -33.47 12.45 -7.83
N GLU A 319 -34.00 11.96 -8.94
CA GLU A 319 -34.03 10.54 -9.32
C GLU A 319 -32.66 10.04 -9.74
N TYR A 320 -31.87 10.83 -10.47
CA TYR A 320 -30.47 10.50 -10.78
C TYR A 320 -29.63 10.51 -9.50
N VAL A 321 -29.76 11.52 -8.65
CA VAL A 321 -29.09 11.55 -7.35
C VAL A 321 -29.55 10.38 -6.46
N ALA A 322 -30.85 10.04 -6.44
CA ALA A 322 -31.38 8.91 -5.68
C ALA A 322 -30.96 7.55 -6.25
N ASN A 323 -30.97 7.38 -7.58
CA ASN A 323 -30.52 6.15 -8.25
C ASN A 323 -29.01 5.98 -8.15
N VAL A 324 -28.23 7.05 -8.27
CA VAL A 324 -26.78 7.01 -8.02
C VAL A 324 -26.51 6.77 -6.54
N ALA A 325 -27.22 7.40 -5.62
CA ALA A 325 -27.10 7.11 -4.18
C ALA A 325 -27.52 5.66 -3.85
N GLN A 326 -28.55 5.13 -4.51
CA GLN A 326 -29.00 3.76 -4.38
C GLN A 326 -27.99 2.78 -4.99
N CYS A 327 -27.46 3.05 -6.18
CA CYS A 327 -26.36 2.30 -6.79
C CYS A 327 -25.08 2.39 -5.99
N LEU A 328 -24.74 3.54 -5.39
CA LEU A 328 -23.62 3.71 -4.48
C LEU A 328 -23.86 2.98 -3.17
N SER A 329 -25.10 2.90 -2.68
CA SER A 329 -25.46 2.12 -1.49
C SER A 329 -25.44 0.61 -1.75
N GLN A 330 -25.88 0.19 -2.95
CA GLN A 330 -25.81 -1.19 -3.42
C GLN A 330 -24.37 -1.60 -3.72
N ALA A 331 -23.57 -0.70 -4.30
CA ALA A 331 -22.13 -0.86 -4.44
C ALA A 331 -21.45 -0.91 -3.07
N LYS A 332 -21.83 -0.05 -2.11
CA LYS A 332 -21.33 -0.10 -0.72
C LYS A 332 -21.72 -1.39 0.02
N ALA A 333 -22.90 -1.94 -0.26
CA ALA A 333 -23.34 -3.24 0.26
C ALA A 333 -22.68 -4.44 -0.45
N ALA A 334 -22.28 -4.29 -1.72
CA ALA A 334 -21.56 -5.31 -2.51
C ALA A 334 -20.02 -5.21 -2.37
N ARG A 335 -19.49 -4.09 -1.87
CA ARG A 335 -18.06 -3.82 -1.74
C ARG A 335 -17.44 -4.62 -0.59
N ARG A 336 -16.26 -5.17 -0.85
CA ARG A 336 -15.48 -5.93 0.12
C ARG A 336 -14.93 -4.98 1.20
N THR A 337 -15.37 -5.16 2.45
CA THR A 337 -14.78 -4.49 3.62
C THR A 337 -13.62 -5.32 4.16
N PHE A 338 -12.55 -4.67 4.58
CA PHE A 338 -11.37 -5.35 5.11
C PHE A 338 -11.17 -5.03 6.59
N TYR A 339 -11.21 -6.06 7.42
CA TYR A 339 -11.04 -5.89 8.86
C TYR A 339 -10.01 -6.88 9.38
N ASP A 340 -8.94 -6.36 9.97
CA ASP A 340 -7.89 -7.16 10.58
C ASP A 340 -7.32 -6.46 11.81
N ILE A 341 -7.86 -6.78 12.97
CA ILE A 341 -7.38 -6.29 14.27
C ILE A 341 -7.25 -7.46 15.26
N PRO A 342 -6.47 -7.29 16.34
CA PRO A 342 -6.38 -8.28 17.40
C PRO A 342 -7.75 -8.72 17.94
N PRO A 343 -7.98 -10.04 18.12
CA PRO A 343 -9.24 -10.57 18.64
C PRO A 343 -9.44 -10.26 20.12
N THR A 344 -8.35 -10.05 20.88
CA THR A 344 -8.34 -9.78 22.31
C THR A 344 -9.05 -8.47 22.62
N ALA A 345 -10.20 -8.55 23.28
CA ALA A 345 -10.91 -7.38 23.80
C ALA A 345 -10.81 -7.37 25.32
N VAL A 346 -10.51 -6.21 25.91
CA VAL A 346 -10.70 -6.04 27.36
C VAL A 346 -12.19 -6.11 27.60
N SER A 347 -12.64 -7.09 28.37
CA SER A 347 -14.06 -7.33 28.68
C SER A 347 -14.76 -6.14 29.34
N SER A 348 -13.99 -5.18 29.86
CA SER A 348 -14.46 -4.00 30.60
C SER A 348 -13.60 -2.75 30.33
N PHE A 349 -13.44 -2.36 29.06
CA PHE A 349 -12.83 -1.06 28.73
C PHE A 349 -13.61 0.08 29.40
N SER A 350 -12.95 0.89 30.21
CA SER A 350 -13.57 1.93 31.03
C SER A 350 -12.72 3.22 31.07
N GLY A 351 -13.39 4.37 31.12
CA GLY A 351 -12.76 5.69 31.03
C GLY A 351 -12.29 6.06 29.61
N ARG A 352 -11.39 7.05 29.52
CA ARG A 352 -10.70 7.50 28.28
C ARG A 352 -11.61 8.05 27.18
N LYS A 353 -12.85 8.44 27.51
CA LYS A 353 -13.81 9.00 26.54
C LYS A 353 -13.28 10.26 25.86
N GLU A 354 -12.54 11.09 26.60
CA GLU A 354 -11.99 12.33 26.07
C GLU A 354 -10.84 12.07 25.09
N ILE A 355 -10.00 11.07 25.35
CA ILE A 355 -8.94 10.66 24.42
C ILE A 355 -9.56 10.13 23.12
N LEU A 356 -10.60 9.29 23.20
CA LEU A 356 -11.30 8.81 22.00
C LEU A 356 -11.89 9.96 21.18
N LYS A 357 -12.48 10.98 21.82
CA LYS A 357 -12.94 12.20 21.13
C LYS A 357 -11.79 12.98 20.49
N GLN A 358 -10.64 13.06 21.14
CA GLN A 358 -9.46 13.73 20.57
C GLN A 358 -8.95 13.00 19.33
N ILE A 359 -9.03 11.66 19.29
CA ILE A 359 -8.76 10.87 18.07
C ILE A 359 -9.77 11.25 16.97
N ASP A 360 -11.06 11.32 17.28
CA ASP A 360 -12.10 11.75 16.32
C ASP A 360 -11.83 13.17 15.78
N ILE A 361 -11.44 14.11 16.66
CA ILE A 361 -11.09 15.49 16.29
C ILE A 361 -9.87 15.51 15.37
N ALA A 362 -8.82 14.76 15.70
CA ALA A 362 -7.62 14.65 14.86
C ALA A 362 -7.94 14.09 13.46
N PHE A 363 -8.99 13.26 13.35
CA PHE A 363 -9.45 12.64 12.11
C PHE A 363 -10.73 13.29 11.54
N SER A 364 -11.04 14.54 11.92
CA SER A 364 -12.27 15.23 11.50
C SER A 364 -12.23 15.83 10.09
N GLN A 365 -11.05 16.06 9.53
CA GLN A 365 -10.90 16.52 8.14
C GLN A 365 -11.02 15.34 7.18
N VAL A 366 -11.85 15.47 6.14
CA VAL A 366 -12.00 14.44 5.09
C VAL A 366 -10.63 14.21 4.45
N ALA A 367 -10.18 12.95 4.45
CA ALA A 367 -8.91 12.59 3.84
C ALA A 367 -9.01 12.68 2.30
N ASP A 368 -8.15 13.50 1.68
CA ASP A 368 -8.05 13.60 0.22
C ASP A 368 -7.12 12.51 -0.32
N ALA A 369 -7.57 11.81 -1.37
CA ALA A 369 -6.82 10.76 -2.04
C ALA A 369 -5.44 11.21 -2.56
N THR A 370 -5.25 12.51 -2.81
CA THR A 370 -3.98 13.07 -3.32
C THR A 370 -3.00 13.48 -2.21
N THR A 371 -3.43 13.46 -0.95
CA THR A 371 -2.63 13.98 0.17
C THR A 371 -2.08 12.89 1.07
N LYS A 372 -0.95 13.17 1.72
CA LYS A 372 -0.35 12.22 2.68
C LYS A 372 -1.27 12.03 3.89
N PRO A 373 -1.68 10.79 4.21
CA PRO A 373 -2.48 10.47 5.39
C PRO A 373 -1.92 11.08 6.69
N PRO A 374 -2.74 11.71 7.54
CA PRO A 374 -2.31 12.18 8.84
C PRO A 374 -1.92 11.01 9.76
N VAL A 375 -0.82 11.17 10.47
CA VAL A 375 -0.36 10.25 11.52
C VAL A 375 -0.67 10.87 12.88
N LEU A 376 -1.40 10.14 13.72
CA LEU A 376 -1.68 10.44 15.11
C LEU A 376 -0.81 9.57 16.01
N VAL A 377 0.02 10.19 16.85
CA VAL A 377 0.90 9.48 17.78
C VAL A 377 0.26 9.44 19.16
N LEU A 378 -0.08 8.23 19.62
CA LEU A 378 -0.45 7.95 21.01
C LEU A 378 0.81 7.64 21.80
N GLN A 379 1.28 8.57 22.63
CA GLN A 379 2.47 8.38 23.46
C GLN A 379 2.10 8.21 24.93
N ALA A 380 2.73 7.24 25.58
CA ALA A 380 2.55 6.95 26.99
C ALA A 380 3.60 5.96 27.47
N MET A 381 3.72 5.80 28.78
CA MET A 381 4.53 4.74 29.37
C MET A 381 4.02 3.33 29.00
N GLY A 382 4.89 2.33 29.13
CA GLY A 382 4.50 0.93 28.97
C GLY A 382 3.43 0.55 30.00
N GLY A 383 2.39 -0.17 29.58
CA GLY A 383 1.29 -0.57 30.49
C GLY A 383 0.24 0.51 30.80
N GLN A 384 0.32 1.71 30.19
CA GLN A 384 -0.65 2.81 30.40
C GLN A 384 -1.97 2.65 29.61
N GLY A 385 -2.01 1.73 28.64
CA GLY A 385 -3.22 1.37 27.88
C GLY A 385 -3.31 1.90 26.44
N LYS A 386 -2.21 2.34 25.82
CA LYS A 386 -2.19 2.87 24.43
C LYS A 386 -2.83 1.92 23.42
N SER A 387 -2.35 0.67 23.37
CA SER A 387 -2.86 -0.36 22.46
C SER A 387 -4.34 -0.62 22.71
N GLN A 388 -4.80 -0.58 23.97
CA GLN A 388 -6.22 -0.75 24.28
C GLN A 388 -7.09 0.42 23.81
N ILE A 389 -6.59 1.65 23.89
CA ILE A 389 -7.29 2.84 23.37
C ILE A 389 -7.41 2.76 21.84
N ALA A 390 -6.31 2.46 21.13
CA ALA A 390 -6.32 2.32 19.67
C ALA A 390 -7.25 1.19 19.22
N LEU A 391 -7.22 0.04 19.91
CA LEU A 391 -8.06 -1.11 19.60
C LEU A 391 -9.55 -0.83 19.86
N GLU A 392 -9.87 -0.14 20.95
CA GLU A 392 -11.23 0.29 21.26
C GLU A 392 -11.75 1.28 20.21
N TYR A 393 -10.91 2.23 19.77
CA TYR A 393 -11.27 3.14 18.68
C TYR A 393 -11.60 2.37 17.40
N CYS A 394 -10.72 1.46 16.95
CA CYS A 394 -10.95 0.61 15.77
C CYS A 394 -12.28 -0.15 15.82
N ARG A 395 -12.67 -0.66 17.00
CA ARG A 395 -13.94 -1.37 17.18
C ARG A 395 -15.15 -0.43 17.08
N ARG A 396 -15.09 0.75 17.69
CA ARG A 396 -16.17 1.74 17.66
C ARG A 396 -16.34 2.39 16.30
N SER A 397 -15.25 2.59 15.57
CA SER A 397 -15.22 3.24 14.26
C SER A 397 -15.36 2.25 13.10
N ARG A 398 -15.73 1.00 13.34
CA ARG A 398 -15.78 -0.05 12.31
C ARG A 398 -16.71 0.29 11.13
N SER A 399 -17.81 0.99 11.37
CA SER A 399 -18.75 1.41 10.33
C SER A 399 -18.27 2.60 9.50
N ARG A 400 -17.26 3.33 9.97
CA ARG A 400 -16.71 4.51 9.29
C ARG A 400 -15.76 4.16 8.16
N PHE A 401 -14.97 3.10 8.32
CA PHE A 401 -13.86 2.78 7.44
C PHE A 401 -14.16 1.56 6.56
N GLN A 402 -13.80 1.62 5.28
CA GLN A 402 -13.84 0.46 4.38
C GLN A 402 -12.77 -0.57 4.77
N ALA A 403 -11.62 -0.11 5.28
CA ALA A 403 -10.55 -0.97 5.74
C ALA A 403 -9.98 -0.52 7.10
N ILE A 404 -9.80 -1.47 8.02
CA ILE A 404 -9.07 -1.26 9.28
C ILE A 404 -8.03 -2.37 9.44
N PHE A 405 -6.76 -1.99 9.50
CA PHE A 405 -5.65 -2.92 9.64
C PHE A 405 -4.78 -2.60 10.86
N TRP A 406 -4.40 -3.65 11.58
CA TRP A 406 -3.50 -3.60 12.71
C TRP A 406 -2.17 -4.28 12.39
N ILE A 407 -1.10 -3.55 12.59
CA ILE A 407 0.28 -3.98 12.38
C ILE A 407 1.03 -3.87 13.69
N ASP A 408 1.71 -4.95 14.06
CA ASP A 408 2.65 -4.94 15.16
C ASP A 408 3.98 -4.34 14.68
N ALA A 409 4.37 -3.23 15.28
CA ALA A 409 5.55 -2.45 14.98
C ALA A 409 6.67 -2.65 16.02
N THR A 410 6.67 -3.78 16.73
CA THR A 410 7.76 -4.17 17.64
C THR A 410 9.09 -4.37 16.90
N SER A 411 9.04 -4.81 15.63
CA SER A 411 10.21 -5.02 14.77
C SER A 411 9.88 -4.81 13.30
N ASP A 412 10.91 -4.56 12.48
CA ASP A 412 10.80 -4.46 11.02
C ASP A 412 10.10 -5.67 10.39
N ALA A 413 10.41 -6.85 10.90
CA ALA A 413 9.78 -8.09 10.51
C ALA A 413 8.30 -8.19 10.82
N SER A 414 7.90 -7.72 12.01
CA SER A 414 6.50 -7.75 12.44
C SER A 414 5.68 -6.80 11.58
N VAL A 415 6.27 -5.67 11.17
CA VAL A 415 5.66 -4.75 10.21
C VAL A 415 5.52 -5.41 8.86
N GLN A 416 6.60 -5.99 8.32
CA GLN A 416 6.58 -6.70 7.04
C GLN A 416 5.52 -7.79 7.03
N GLY A 417 5.51 -8.65 8.05
CA GLY A 417 4.51 -9.68 8.23
C GLY A 417 3.08 -9.14 8.32
N GLY A 418 2.91 -7.96 8.93
CA GLY A 418 1.66 -7.20 8.89
C GLY A 418 1.25 -6.85 7.47
N PHE A 419 2.16 -6.27 6.69
CA PHE A 419 1.93 -5.95 5.28
C PHE A 419 1.66 -7.19 4.43
N GLU A 420 2.36 -8.30 4.64
CA GLU A 420 2.09 -9.56 3.95
C GLU A 420 0.69 -10.11 4.28
N ARG A 421 0.27 -10.03 5.55
CA ARG A 421 -1.09 -10.39 5.96
C ARG A 421 -2.14 -9.52 5.29
N ILE A 422 -1.88 -8.22 5.17
CA ILE A 422 -2.78 -7.26 4.52
C ILE A 422 -2.81 -7.52 3.02
N ALA A 423 -1.66 -7.76 2.39
CA ALA A 423 -1.54 -8.17 1.00
C ALA A 423 -2.38 -9.42 0.73
N LYS A 424 -2.24 -10.48 1.54
CA LYS A 424 -3.06 -11.70 1.47
C LYS A 424 -4.57 -11.44 1.62
N LYS A 425 -4.97 -10.42 2.37
CA LYS A 425 -6.39 -10.04 2.54
C LYS A 425 -6.93 -9.31 1.32
N PHE A 426 -6.13 -8.44 0.72
CA PHE A 426 -6.48 -7.80 -0.55
C PHE A 426 -6.46 -8.80 -1.71
N ASP A 427 -5.44 -9.66 -1.73
CA ASP A 427 -5.15 -10.65 -2.75
C ASP A 427 -4.61 -11.95 -2.10
N PRO A 428 -5.45 -12.99 -1.95
CA PRO A 428 -5.03 -14.29 -1.41
C PRO A 428 -3.87 -14.96 -2.17
N LEU A 429 -3.58 -14.55 -3.40
CA LEU A 429 -2.54 -15.10 -4.28
C LEU A 429 -1.21 -14.33 -4.22
N ALA A 430 -1.20 -13.14 -3.58
CA ALA A 430 0.02 -12.43 -3.21
C ALA A 430 0.94 -13.26 -2.27
N ALA A 431 0.42 -14.34 -1.66
CA ALA A 431 1.22 -15.33 -0.94
C ALA A 431 2.19 -16.13 -1.84
N THR A 432 1.89 -16.21 -3.14
CA THR A 432 2.70 -16.87 -4.19
C THR A 432 3.26 -15.89 -5.22
N GLY A 433 2.82 -14.62 -5.17
CA GLY A 433 3.30 -13.50 -5.98
C GLY A 433 4.53 -12.80 -5.35
N PRO A 434 4.65 -11.47 -5.48
CA PRO A 434 5.91 -10.71 -5.42
C PRO A 434 6.95 -11.27 -4.45
N ARG A 435 8.08 -11.73 -4.99
CA ARG A 435 9.14 -12.40 -4.20
C ARG A 435 9.87 -11.40 -3.31
N ASP A 436 9.83 -10.10 -3.64
CA ASP A 436 10.52 -9.06 -2.90
C ASP A 436 9.60 -8.35 -1.89
N ARG A 437 10.18 -7.99 -0.75
CA ARG A 437 9.58 -7.25 0.36
C ARG A 437 8.97 -5.93 -0.11
N ASP A 438 9.70 -5.18 -0.92
CA ASP A 438 9.34 -3.82 -1.31
C ASP A 438 8.10 -3.83 -2.23
N GLU A 439 7.99 -4.85 -3.09
CA GLU A 439 6.83 -5.07 -3.96
C GLU A 439 5.53 -5.35 -3.16
N LYS A 440 5.61 -6.12 -2.06
CA LYS A 440 4.43 -6.39 -1.21
C LYS A 440 3.97 -5.16 -0.44
N ILE A 441 4.91 -4.36 0.05
CA ILE A 441 4.62 -3.09 0.73
C ILE A 441 3.98 -2.13 -0.27
N ASP A 442 4.57 -1.98 -1.45
CA ASP A 442 4.07 -1.13 -2.53
C ASP A 442 2.68 -1.56 -2.99
N LEU A 443 2.43 -2.87 -3.11
CA LEU A 443 1.11 -3.41 -3.42
C LEU A 443 0.06 -2.96 -2.42
N VAL A 444 0.32 -3.13 -1.12
CA VAL A 444 -0.61 -2.71 -0.05
C VAL A 444 -0.80 -1.20 -0.06
N GLN A 445 0.28 -0.42 -0.17
CA GLN A 445 0.19 1.04 -0.21
C GLN A 445 -0.62 1.51 -1.43
N LYS A 446 -0.42 0.91 -2.61
CA LYS A 446 -1.18 1.18 -3.84
C LYS A 446 -2.65 0.79 -3.71
N LYS A 447 -2.94 -0.37 -3.11
CA LYS A 447 -4.34 -0.80 -2.84
C LYS A 447 -5.02 0.15 -1.87
N LEU A 448 -4.34 0.55 -0.77
CA LEU A 448 -4.85 1.54 0.18
C LEU A 448 -5.08 2.90 -0.49
N ALA A 449 -4.16 3.37 -1.34
CA ALA A 449 -4.29 4.62 -2.07
C ALA A 449 -5.51 4.64 -3.00
N ASN A 450 -5.85 3.49 -3.58
CA ASN A 450 -6.96 3.31 -4.53
C ASN A 450 -8.28 2.90 -3.87
N LEU A 451 -8.36 2.79 -2.53
CA LEU A 451 -9.63 2.54 -1.86
C LEU A 451 -10.58 3.74 -2.06
N GLU A 452 -11.84 3.44 -2.34
CA GLU A 452 -12.87 4.44 -2.63
C GLU A 452 -13.32 5.19 -1.36
N GLU A 453 -13.25 4.55 -0.20
CA GLU A 453 -13.64 5.13 1.10
C GLU A 453 -12.46 5.23 2.07
N GLU A 454 -12.72 5.84 3.23
CA GLU A 454 -11.71 6.04 4.25
C GLU A 454 -11.17 4.70 4.78
N TRP A 455 -9.88 4.67 5.11
CA TRP A 455 -9.24 3.53 5.78
C TRP A 455 -8.42 3.95 7.00
N LEU A 456 -8.19 3.01 7.92
CA LEU A 456 -7.43 3.21 9.14
C LEU A 456 -6.29 2.17 9.24
N LEU A 457 -5.08 2.64 9.45
CA LEU A 457 -3.90 1.81 9.68
C LEU A 457 -3.34 2.06 11.09
N VAL A 458 -3.18 1.01 11.89
CA VAL A 458 -2.62 1.10 13.24
C VAL A 458 -1.26 0.41 13.28
N PHE A 459 -0.23 1.14 13.71
CA PHE A 459 1.08 0.60 14.05
C PHE A 459 1.21 0.59 15.58
N ASP A 460 1.23 -0.60 16.17
CA ASP A 460 1.27 -0.79 17.62
C ASP A 460 2.67 -1.17 18.10
N ASN A 461 3.13 -0.63 19.24
CA ASN A 461 4.42 -0.95 19.88
C ASN A 461 5.68 -0.51 19.10
N TYR A 462 5.63 0.62 18.39
CA TYR A 462 6.82 1.19 17.75
C TYR A 462 7.72 1.89 18.78
N ASP A 463 8.45 1.09 19.55
CA ASP A 463 9.28 1.58 20.64
C ASP A 463 10.77 1.67 20.27
N ASP A 464 11.30 0.80 19.42
CA ASP A 464 12.73 0.81 19.07
C ASP A 464 13.00 1.59 17.77
N LEU A 465 13.31 2.88 17.90
CA LEU A 465 13.62 3.74 16.75
C LEU A 465 15.03 3.49 16.17
N SER A 466 15.89 2.72 16.85
CA SER A 466 17.25 2.39 16.41
C SER A 466 17.27 1.23 15.43
N SER A 467 16.47 0.18 15.67
CA SER A 467 16.50 -1.03 14.84
C SER A 467 15.96 -0.82 13.43
N TYR A 468 14.91 0.01 13.24
CA TYR A 468 14.41 0.31 11.90
C TYR A 468 13.57 1.60 11.83
N LYS A 469 13.37 2.09 10.60
CA LYS A 469 12.57 3.30 10.34
C LYS A 469 11.21 2.93 9.77
N LEU A 470 10.14 3.53 10.33
CA LEU A 470 8.77 3.29 9.89
C LEU A 470 8.40 4.03 8.59
N ARG A 471 9.14 5.09 8.22
CA ARG A 471 8.82 5.96 7.07
C ARG A 471 8.56 5.21 5.75
N PRO A 472 9.33 4.17 5.36
CA PRO A 472 9.08 3.42 4.13
C PRO A 472 7.72 2.71 4.09
N TYR A 473 7.14 2.42 5.26
CA TYR A 473 5.86 1.71 5.38
C TYR A 473 4.65 2.65 5.37
N LEU A 474 4.85 3.96 5.51
CA LEU A 474 3.74 4.92 5.57
C LEU A 474 3.24 5.26 4.16
N PRO A 475 1.95 5.05 3.85
CA PRO A 475 1.39 5.46 2.57
C PRO A 475 1.63 6.95 2.29
N THR A 476 1.97 7.27 1.05
CA THR A 476 2.29 8.64 0.63
C THR A 476 1.04 9.41 0.18
N ASN A 477 -0.03 8.71 -0.14
CA ASN A 477 -1.33 9.22 -0.59
C ASN A 477 -2.47 8.25 -0.16
N GLY A 478 -3.72 8.64 -0.43
CA GLY A 478 -4.92 7.85 -0.10
C GLY A 478 -5.80 8.47 0.99
N ARG A 479 -7.08 8.04 1.02
CA ARG A 479 -8.11 8.52 1.96
C ARG A 479 -7.94 7.90 3.36
N GLY A 480 -6.73 7.95 3.92
CA GLY A 480 -6.36 7.18 5.10
C GLY A 480 -6.12 7.99 6.36
N PHE A 481 -6.19 7.31 7.51
CA PHE A 481 -5.70 7.79 8.79
C PHE A 481 -4.74 6.76 9.40
N ILE A 482 -3.75 7.24 10.15
CA ILE A 482 -2.74 6.37 10.76
C ILE A 482 -2.69 6.65 12.26
N ILE A 483 -2.76 5.60 13.08
CA ILE A 483 -2.47 5.65 14.51
C ILE A 483 -1.14 4.95 14.77
N LEU A 484 -0.24 5.60 15.51
CA LEU A 484 1.02 5.05 15.98
C LEU A 484 1.03 5.01 17.50
N THR A 485 1.28 3.86 18.11
CA THR A 485 1.49 3.77 19.57
C THR A 485 2.98 3.61 19.87
N SER A 486 3.49 4.41 20.82
CA SER A 486 4.91 4.37 21.21
C SER A 486 5.14 4.81 22.66
N ARG A 487 6.25 4.38 23.25
CA ARG A 487 6.80 4.89 24.51
C ARG A 487 7.71 6.11 24.31
N HIS A 488 8.31 6.28 23.14
CA HIS A 488 9.41 7.23 22.94
C HIS A 488 8.95 8.59 22.39
N GLU A 489 9.47 9.67 22.97
CA GLU A 489 9.17 11.05 22.53
C GLU A 489 9.64 11.34 21.11
N ALA A 490 10.73 10.70 20.68
CA ALA A 490 11.26 10.80 19.31
C ALA A 490 10.25 10.32 18.23
N SER A 491 9.25 9.51 18.60
CA SER A 491 8.17 9.11 17.70
C SER A 491 7.26 10.28 17.30
N GLY A 492 7.27 11.38 18.06
CA GLY A 492 6.56 12.62 17.73
C GLY A 492 6.98 13.23 16.38
N GLY A 493 8.18 12.92 15.88
CA GLY A 493 8.65 13.34 14.55
C GLY A 493 7.87 12.74 13.36
N TYR A 494 6.96 11.79 13.62
CA TYR A 494 6.02 11.27 12.62
C TYR A 494 4.70 12.06 12.60
N ALA A 495 4.36 12.78 13.68
CA ALA A 495 3.24 13.71 13.70
C ALA A 495 3.59 15.00 12.93
N ARG A 496 2.59 15.69 12.38
CA ARG A 496 2.81 16.99 11.71
C ARG A 496 3.12 18.07 12.79
N PRO A 497 4.16 18.90 12.62
CA PRO A 497 4.58 19.89 13.63
C PRO A 497 3.52 20.94 14.01
N ASP A 498 2.56 21.16 13.12
CA ASP A 498 1.70 22.33 13.06
C ASP A 498 0.21 22.02 13.33
N LYS A 499 -0.13 20.76 13.63
CA LYS A 499 -1.48 20.32 14.05
C LYS A 499 -1.32 19.25 15.12
N GLY A 500 -1.97 19.40 16.28
CA GLY A 500 -1.87 18.55 17.49
C GLY A 500 -2.23 17.07 17.33
N ASN A 501 -1.56 16.36 16.42
CA ASN A 501 -1.67 14.93 16.16
C ASN A 501 -0.71 14.13 17.06
N PHE A 502 -0.50 14.65 18.26
CA PHE A 502 0.27 14.04 19.32
C PHE A 502 -0.60 14.02 20.57
N LEU A 503 -0.90 12.84 21.08
CA LEU A 503 -1.75 12.66 22.25
C LEU A 503 -0.99 11.89 23.33
N ALA A 504 -0.64 12.60 24.40
CA ALA A 504 -0.14 11.98 25.62
C ALA A 504 -1.29 11.26 26.34
N VAL A 505 -1.14 9.97 26.62
CA VAL A 505 -2.13 9.22 27.40
C VAL A 505 -1.83 9.41 28.90
N PRO A 506 -2.71 10.08 29.67
CA PRO A 506 -2.47 10.38 31.08
C PRO A 506 -2.61 9.14 31.97
N SER A 507 -2.27 9.25 33.26
CA SER A 507 -2.55 8.20 34.25
C SER A 507 -4.06 7.96 34.43
N MET A 508 -4.44 6.80 34.97
CA MET A 508 -5.84 6.47 35.28
C MET A 508 -6.26 6.83 36.71
N GLU A 509 -5.50 7.69 37.42
CA GLU A 509 -5.84 8.09 38.80
C GLU A 509 -7.21 8.76 38.88
N HIS A 510 -7.55 9.57 37.87
CA HIS A 510 -8.81 10.32 37.81
C HIS A 510 -9.69 9.96 36.62
N ASP A 511 -9.14 9.30 35.58
CA ASP A 511 -9.86 8.92 34.36
C ASP A 511 -10.01 7.39 34.25
N GLY A 512 -11.20 6.90 34.59
CA GLY A 512 -11.58 5.50 34.38
C GLY A 512 -11.08 4.49 35.42
N GLY A 513 -10.01 4.78 36.17
CA GLY A 513 -9.43 3.83 37.13
C GLY A 513 -10.41 3.39 38.23
N HIS A 514 -11.21 4.32 38.75
CA HIS A 514 -12.27 4.03 39.72
C HIS A 514 -13.32 3.06 39.14
N VAL A 515 -13.74 3.28 37.89
CA VAL A 515 -14.73 2.43 37.20
C VAL A 515 -14.15 1.05 36.93
N LEU A 516 -12.88 0.98 36.52
CA LEU A 516 -12.18 -0.28 36.29
C LEU A 516 -12.11 -1.12 37.58
N LEU A 517 -11.69 -0.52 38.70
CA LEU A 517 -11.65 -1.19 40.00
C LEU A 517 -13.03 -1.58 40.50
N GLN A 518 -14.04 -0.71 40.36
CA GLN A 518 -15.42 -1.01 40.77
C GLN A 518 -16.00 -2.20 40.00
N ASN A 519 -15.70 -2.32 38.71
CA ASN A 519 -16.16 -3.44 37.88
C ASN A 519 -15.48 -4.77 38.25
N LYS A 520 -14.21 -4.72 38.72
CA LYS A 520 -13.41 -5.91 39.04
C LYS A 520 -13.49 -6.33 40.51
N LEU A 521 -13.72 -5.40 41.43
CA LEU A 521 -13.72 -5.62 42.88
C LEU A 521 -15.09 -5.27 43.47
N SER A 522 -15.85 -6.29 43.84
CA SER A 522 -17.14 -6.12 44.52
C SER A 522 -16.95 -5.73 46.00
N GLY A 523 -17.79 -4.83 46.52
CA GLY A 523 -17.83 -4.48 47.95
C GLY A 523 -16.77 -3.48 48.46
N THR A 524 -15.99 -2.85 47.58
CA THR A 524 -14.99 -1.83 47.95
C THR A 524 -15.63 -0.44 48.08
N ASN A 525 -15.12 0.41 48.97
CA ASN A 525 -15.55 1.81 49.05
C ASN A 525 -14.70 2.73 48.15
N GLU A 526 -15.16 3.96 47.92
CA GLU A 526 -14.49 4.89 46.99
C GLU A 526 -13.11 5.34 47.50
N GLN A 527 -12.97 5.56 48.80
CA GLN A 527 -11.73 6.00 49.43
C GLN A 527 -10.63 4.95 49.29
N GLU A 528 -10.93 3.67 49.55
CA GLU A 528 -10.01 2.55 49.34
C GLU A 528 -9.56 2.46 47.88
N ARG A 529 -10.47 2.66 46.92
CA ARG A 529 -10.12 2.68 45.49
C ARG A 529 -9.21 3.85 45.14
N SER A 530 -9.46 5.06 45.66
CA SER A 530 -8.58 6.22 45.43
C SER A 530 -7.18 5.99 45.97
N GLU A 531 -7.06 5.42 47.18
CA GLU A 531 -5.76 5.15 47.80
C GLU A 531 -4.96 4.11 47.01
N LEU A 532 -5.63 3.04 46.56
CA LEU A 532 -5.01 2.04 45.68
C LEU A 532 -4.55 2.65 44.35
N LEU A 533 -5.37 3.48 43.70
CA LEU A 533 -5.01 4.13 42.43
C LEU A 533 -3.81 5.05 42.57
N GLN A 534 -3.80 5.87 43.63
CA GLN A 534 -2.68 6.77 43.93
C GLN A 534 -1.40 5.99 44.17
N ARG A 535 -1.47 4.86 44.89
CA ARG A 535 -0.30 4.03 45.18
C ARG A 535 0.26 3.34 43.94
N LEU A 536 -0.60 2.96 43.00
CA LEU A 536 -0.22 2.35 41.73
C LEU A 536 0.10 3.40 40.63
N GLY A 537 0.10 4.69 40.96
CA GLY A 537 0.36 5.79 40.02
C GLY A 537 -0.63 5.83 38.83
N GLY A 538 -1.82 5.26 38.99
CA GLY A 538 -2.80 5.14 37.92
C GLY A 538 -2.35 4.31 36.71
N LEU A 539 -1.39 3.39 36.85
CA LEU A 539 -0.92 2.56 35.74
C LEU A 539 -1.93 1.45 35.41
N ALA A 540 -2.49 1.46 34.19
CA ALA A 540 -3.58 0.56 33.80
C ALA A 540 -3.24 -0.93 34.01
N LEU A 541 -2.03 -1.36 33.63
CA LEU A 541 -1.55 -2.73 33.83
C LEU A 541 -1.46 -3.11 35.32
N ALA A 542 -0.88 -2.24 36.16
CA ALA A 542 -0.73 -2.51 37.59
C ALA A 542 -2.10 -2.54 38.30
N ILE A 543 -3.03 -1.68 37.88
CA ILE A 543 -4.42 -1.70 38.37
C ILE A 543 -5.08 -3.05 38.04
N ASP A 544 -4.92 -3.53 36.81
CA ASP A 544 -5.49 -4.81 36.38
C ASP A 544 -4.90 -5.99 37.17
N GLN A 545 -3.57 -6.02 37.32
CA GLN A 545 -2.86 -7.04 38.09
C GLN A 545 -3.21 -7.01 39.58
N ALA A 546 -3.29 -5.83 40.20
CA ALA A 546 -3.70 -5.68 41.59
C ALA A 546 -5.15 -6.17 41.79
N ALA A 547 -6.06 -5.78 40.90
CA ALA A 547 -7.45 -6.23 40.97
C ALA A 547 -7.58 -7.76 40.80
N ALA A 548 -6.82 -8.35 39.88
CA ALA A 548 -6.75 -9.80 39.70
C ALA A 548 -6.24 -10.50 40.96
N TYR A 549 -5.14 -10.00 41.55
CA TYR A 549 -4.56 -10.52 42.79
C TYR A 549 -5.54 -10.44 43.97
N ILE A 550 -6.15 -9.28 44.20
CA ILE A 550 -7.13 -9.05 45.27
C ILE A 550 -8.32 -10.00 45.09
N SER A 551 -8.86 -10.11 43.88
CA SER A 551 -10.00 -10.99 43.58
C SER A 551 -9.65 -12.47 43.76
N PHE A 552 -8.46 -12.89 43.33
CA PHE A 552 -8.02 -14.28 43.41
C PHE A 552 -7.86 -14.74 44.87
N HIS A 553 -7.26 -13.90 45.71
CA HIS A 553 -7.01 -14.21 47.12
C HIS A 553 -8.13 -13.78 48.07
N LYS A 554 -9.16 -13.08 47.57
CA LYS A 554 -10.24 -12.49 48.37
C LYS A 554 -9.71 -11.58 49.48
N LEU A 555 -8.68 -10.79 49.18
CA LEU A 555 -8.06 -9.87 50.12
C LEU A 555 -8.84 -8.56 50.22
N SER A 556 -8.66 -7.83 51.32
CA SER A 556 -9.05 -6.41 51.39
C SER A 556 -8.01 -5.54 50.67
N ILE A 557 -8.41 -4.34 50.22
CA ILE A 557 -7.46 -3.37 49.64
C ILE A 557 -6.33 -3.02 50.64
N PRO A 558 -6.61 -2.75 51.94
CA PRO A 558 -5.56 -2.48 52.93
C PRO A 558 -4.54 -3.62 53.07
N ASP A 559 -5.00 -4.88 53.11
CA ASP A 559 -4.09 -6.03 53.24
C ASP A 559 -3.20 -6.18 52.01
N PHE A 560 -3.76 -5.95 50.82
CA PHE A 560 -2.99 -5.91 49.58
C PHE A 560 -1.93 -4.81 49.61
N MET A 561 -2.29 -3.61 50.07
CA MET A 561 -1.38 -2.45 50.13
C MET A 561 -0.20 -2.71 51.08
N ALA A 562 -0.45 -3.36 52.22
CA ALA A 562 0.61 -3.76 53.15
C ALA A 562 1.58 -4.78 52.51
N ALA A 563 1.04 -5.78 51.79
CA ALA A 563 1.84 -6.76 51.07
C ALA A 563 2.64 -6.12 49.92
N TYR A 564 2.04 -5.17 49.21
CA TYR A 564 2.66 -4.42 48.11
C TYR A 564 3.88 -3.63 48.59
N GLU A 565 3.76 -2.88 49.69
CA GLU A 565 4.89 -2.11 50.24
C GLU A 565 6.06 -3.00 50.66
N SER A 566 5.75 -4.09 51.37
CA SER A 566 6.76 -5.07 51.77
C SER A 566 7.48 -5.67 50.56
N ARG A 567 6.77 -5.91 49.46
CA ARG A 567 7.35 -6.46 48.23
C ARG A 567 8.15 -5.43 47.43
N LYS A 568 7.63 -4.20 47.31
CA LYS A 568 8.28 -3.10 46.58
C LYS A 568 9.69 -2.83 47.10
N VAL A 569 9.87 -2.80 48.43
CA VAL A 569 11.18 -2.61 49.07
C VAL A 569 12.17 -3.73 48.69
N LYS A 570 11.70 -4.99 48.65
CA LYS A 570 12.56 -6.14 48.27
C LYS A 570 12.99 -6.09 46.81
N ILE A 571 12.11 -5.62 45.92
CA ILE A 571 12.42 -5.50 44.49
C ILE A 571 13.39 -4.35 44.24
N LEU A 572 13.19 -3.21 44.92
CA LEU A 572 14.10 -2.06 44.86
C LEU A 572 15.54 -2.44 45.19
N GLN A 573 15.74 -3.21 46.26
CA GLN A 573 17.07 -3.70 46.66
C GLN A 573 17.74 -4.54 45.56
N HIS A 574 16.99 -5.44 44.92
CA HIS A 574 17.49 -6.27 43.82
C HIS A 574 17.72 -5.48 42.52
N TYR A 575 16.90 -4.44 42.30
CA TYR A 575 16.94 -3.59 41.11
C TYR A 575 18.13 -2.61 41.13
N GLU A 576 18.51 -2.09 42.30
CA GLU A 576 19.68 -1.21 42.46
C GLU A 576 21.03 -1.94 42.31
N GLU A 577 21.07 -3.27 42.49
CA GLU A 577 22.28 -4.09 42.36
C GLU A 577 22.60 -4.49 40.90
N THR A 578 21.70 -4.27 39.94
CA THR A 578 21.82 -4.73 38.55
C THR A 578 22.08 -3.57 37.57
N ASP A 579 23.36 -3.26 37.33
CA ASP A 579 23.83 -2.25 36.37
C ASP A 579 23.78 -2.77 34.91
N TRP A 580 22.63 -2.66 34.25
CA TRP A 580 22.47 -2.98 32.81
C TRP A 580 22.17 -1.72 31.97
N GLU A 581 22.64 -1.66 30.72
CA GLU A 581 22.50 -0.49 29.83
C GLU A 581 21.05 -0.08 29.54
N TYR A 582 20.08 -1.00 29.62
CA TYR A 582 18.66 -0.70 29.48
C TYR A 582 18.11 0.18 30.63
N ASN A 583 18.73 0.12 31.83
CA ASN A 583 18.40 1.03 32.95
C ASN A 583 18.88 2.48 32.70
N LYS A 584 19.79 2.71 31.73
CA LYS A 584 20.27 4.06 31.36
C LYS A 584 19.25 4.84 30.52
N HIS A 585 18.25 4.16 29.95
CA HIS A 585 17.28 4.75 29.02
C HIS A 585 15.99 5.22 29.70
N PHE A 586 15.77 4.84 30.96
CA PHE A 586 14.61 5.26 31.73
C PHE A 586 14.94 6.46 32.62
N ASN A 587 14.10 7.49 32.57
CA ASN A 587 14.13 8.57 33.55
C ASN A 587 13.59 8.10 34.91
N ASP A 588 13.80 8.89 35.96
CA ASP A 588 13.42 8.50 37.33
C ASP A 588 11.91 8.23 37.50
N SER A 589 11.06 8.90 36.70
CA SER A 589 9.62 8.67 36.68
C SER A 589 9.29 7.31 36.03
N GLU A 590 9.96 6.95 34.94
CA GLU A 590 9.77 5.67 34.25
C GLU A 590 10.22 4.48 35.11
N LYS A 591 11.32 4.64 35.86
CA LYS A 591 11.81 3.64 36.81
C LYS A 591 10.77 3.35 37.90
N GLN A 592 10.11 4.37 38.46
CA GLN A 592 9.07 4.20 39.48
C GLN A 592 7.80 3.52 38.95
N ILE A 593 7.45 3.79 37.69
CA ILE A 593 6.28 3.18 37.04
C ILE A 593 6.55 1.71 36.69
N ALA A 594 7.73 1.43 36.12
CA ALA A 594 8.19 0.08 35.86
C ALA A 594 8.21 -0.75 37.14
N LEU A 595 8.77 -0.20 38.22
CA LEU A 595 8.80 -0.81 39.55
C LEU A 595 7.41 -1.17 40.07
N THR A 596 6.39 -0.33 39.82
CA THR A 596 5.01 -0.59 40.23
C THR A 596 4.44 -1.81 39.51
N ALA A 597 4.59 -1.88 38.18
CA ALA A 597 4.18 -3.04 37.39
C ALA A 597 4.96 -4.30 37.75
N TYR A 598 6.27 -4.18 38.02
CA TYR A 598 7.11 -5.29 38.45
C TYR A 598 6.66 -5.81 39.82
N THR A 599 6.31 -4.91 40.74
CA THR A 599 5.85 -5.28 42.07
C THR A 599 4.53 -6.03 42.02
N THR A 600 3.53 -5.50 41.31
CA THR A 600 2.23 -6.17 41.18
C THR A 600 2.35 -7.52 40.47
N TRP A 601 3.17 -7.60 39.43
CA TRP A 601 3.44 -8.87 38.75
C TRP A 601 4.16 -9.86 39.67
N GLU A 602 5.20 -9.44 40.41
CA GLU A 602 5.94 -10.31 41.33
C GLU A 602 5.07 -10.85 42.46
N MET A 603 4.15 -10.04 42.97
CA MET A 603 3.19 -10.50 43.96
C MET A 603 2.33 -11.64 43.40
N SER A 604 1.75 -11.45 42.21
CA SER A 604 0.98 -12.48 41.52
C SER A 604 1.82 -13.73 41.21
N PHE A 605 3.04 -13.55 40.70
CA PHE A 605 3.94 -14.65 40.38
C PHE A 605 4.37 -15.47 41.61
N GLN A 606 4.58 -14.82 42.76
CA GLN A 606 4.90 -15.53 43.99
C GLN A 606 3.82 -16.52 44.42
N GLN A 607 2.57 -16.27 44.03
CA GLN A 607 1.41 -17.09 44.35
C GLN A 607 1.14 -18.18 43.31
N VAL A 608 1.98 -18.30 42.29
CA VAL A 608 1.94 -19.44 41.37
C VAL A 608 2.50 -20.67 42.09
N GLU A 609 1.68 -21.73 42.19
CA GLU A 609 2.05 -23.05 42.75
C GLU A 609 2.76 -22.98 44.13
N PRO A 610 2.17 -22.32 45.15
CA PRO A 610 2.84 -22.09 46.43
C PRO A 610 3.10 -23.39 47.21
N ALA A 611 2.35 -24.46 46.90
CA ALA A 611 2.48 -25.77 47.52
C ALA A 611 3.51 -26.69 46.84
N ASN A 612 4.05 -26.33 45.67
CA ASN A 612 4.99 -27.16 44.92
C ASN A 612 6.15 -26.33 44.34
N PRO A 613 7.25 -26.17 45.11
CA PRO A 613 8.41 -25.38 44.70
C PRO A 613 9.05 -25.84 43.37
N GLY A 614 9.11 -27.16 43.12
CA GLY A 614 9.69 -27.69 41.87
C GLY A 614 8.84 -27.35 40.65
N ARG A 615 7.51 -27.46 40.76
CA ARG A 615 6.60 -27.04 39.67
C ARG A 615 6.69 -25.53 39.41
N LYS A 616 6.86 -24.73 40.47
CA LYS A 616 7.06 -23.29 40.35
C LYS A 616 8.36 -22.94 39.63
N GLU A 617 9.44 -23.68 39.87
CA GLU A 617 10.71 -23.52 39.16
C GLU A 617 10.54 -23.80 37.65
N TRP A 618 9.82 -24.86 37.28
CA TRP A 618 9.50 -25.13 35.87
C TRP A 618 8.64 -24.06 35.21
N ILE A 619 7.65 -23.51 35.93
CA ILE A 619 6.86 -22.37 35.43
C ILE A 619 7.74 -21.12 35.28
N THR A 620 8.71 -20.93 36.17
CA THR A 620 9.70 -19.85 36.08
C THR A 620 10.50 -19.98 34.79
N GLN A 621 11.05 -21.16 34.51
CA GLN A 621 11.83 -21.42 33.29
C GLN A 621 10.97 -21.25 32.02
N PHE A 622 9.73 -21.75 32.03
CA PHE A 622 8.77 -21.55 30.94
C PHE A 622 8.54 -20.06 30.62
N LEU A 623 8.32 -19.23 31.64
CA LEU A 623 8.11 -17.79 31.46
C LEU A 623 9.41 -17.07 31.06
N SER A 624 10.56 -17.46 31.62
CA SER A 624 11.86 -16.88 31.28
C SER A 624 12.23 -17.14 29.81
N ILE A 625 12.03 -18.36 29.31
CA ILE A 625 12.23 -18.68 27.88
C ILE A 625 11.23 -17.91 27.01
N SER A 626 9.96 -17.87 27.42
CA SER A 626 8.92 -17.09 26.72
C SER A 626 9.26 -15.59 26.65
N ALA A 627 10.05 -15.07 27.59
CA ALA A 627 10.48 -13.67 27.58
C ALA A 627 11.51 -13.37 26.49
N PHE A 628 12.22 -14.36 25.94
CA PHE A 628 13.09 -14.16 24.77
C PHE A 628 12.35 -14.31 23.44
N LEU A 629 11.13 -14.86 23.47
CA LEU A 629 10.28 -14.97 22.30
C LEU A 629 9.51 -13.66 22.04
N HIS A 630 8.83 -13.62 20.89
CA HIS A 630 8.00 -12.48 20.50
C HIS A 630 6.77 -12.37 21.42
N PRO A 631 6.54 -11.21 22.09
CA PRO A 631 5.56 -11.10 23.18
C PRO A 631 4.10 -11.26 22.76
N ALA A 632 3.75 -10.92 21.50
CA ALA A 632 2.36 -10.83 21.07
C ALA A 632 1.65 -12.18 20.84
N ARG A 633 2.38 -13.23 20.46
CA ARG A 633 1.81 -14.53 20.07
C ARG A 633 2.87 -15.61 20.26
N ILE A 634 2.67 -16.46 21.27
CA ILE A 634 3.52 -17.60 21.58
C ILE A 634 2.63 -18.83 21.68
N GLY A 635 2.92 -19.87 20.91
CA GLY A 635 2.05 -21.03 20.79
C GLY A 635 2.50 -22.33 21.43
N GLU A 636 1.50 -23.11 21.87
CA GLU A 636 1.71 -24.44 22.46
C GLU A 636 2.59 -25.33 21.57
N HIS A 637 2.37 -25.28 20.26
CA HIS A 637 3.11 -26.12 19.31
C HIS A 637 4.64 -25.94 19.40
N ILE A 638 5.16 -24.75 19.68
CA ILE A 638 6.60 -24.53 19.76
C ILE A 638 7.20 -25.38 20.89
N PHE A 639 6.57 -25.35 22.07
CA PHE A 639 7.01 -26.13 23.23
C PHE A 639 6.78 -27.63 23.04
N ARG A 640 5.65 -27.99 22.46
CA ARG A 640 5.29 -29.39 22.20
C ARG A 640 6.25 -30.06 21.21
N GLU A 641 6.51 -29.43 20.07
CA GLU A 641 7.38 -30.01 19.05
C GLU A 641 8.85 -29.99 19.52
N TYR A 642 9.27 -29.00 20.32
CA TYR A 642 10.58 -29.00 20.99
C TYR A 642 10.72 -30.16 22.00
N HIS A 643 9.68 -30.42 22.81
CA HIS A 643 9.63 -31.58 23.70
C HIS A 643 9.73 -32.91 22.94
N ASP A 644 8.99 -33.05 21.84
CA ASP A 644 8.95 -34.29 21.07
C ASP A 644 10.27 -34.59 20.33
N THR A 645 11.15 -33.60 20.17
CA THR A 645 12.41 -33.70 19.42
C THR A 645 13.66 -33.76 20.30
N THR A 646 13.59 -33.29 21.56
CA THR A 646 14.73 -33.21 22.47
C THR A 646 14.57 -34.10 23.71
N HIS A 647 15.68 -34.61 24.23
CA HIS A 647 15.70 -35.48 25.41
C HIS A 647 15.86 -34.72 26.75
N SER A 648 16.05 -33.40 26.74
CA SER A 648 16.93 -32.76 27.76
C SER A 648 16.33 -31.69 28.68
N SER A 649 15.19 -31.07 28.39
CA SER A 649 14.70 -29.96 29.23
C SER A 649 13.68 -30.44 30.27
N GLY A 650 14.15 -30.70 31.50
CA GLY A 650 13.34 -31.21 32.62
C GLY A 650 12.10 -30.36 32.93
N TRP A 651 12.12 -29.05 32.64
CA TRP A 651 10.97 -28.18 32.88
C TRP A 651 9.77 -28.45 31.97
N LEU A 652 9.96 -29.08 30.80
CA LEU A 652 8.86 -29.50 29.94
C LEU A 652 8.03 -30.63 30.56
N GLU A 653 8.54 -31.31 31.59
CA GLU A 653 7.78 -32.31 32.35
C GLU A 653 6.52 -31.72 33.00
N LEU A 654 6.50 -30.38 33.19
CA LEU A 654 5.32 -29.60 33.58
C LEU A 654 4.06 -29.92 32.75
N PHE A 655 4.25 -30.34 31.49
CA PHE A 655 3.19 -30.62 30.52
C PHE A 655 3.09 -32.11 30.13
N THR A 656 3.67 -33.01 30.94
CA THR A 656 3.64 -34.46 30.72
C THR A 656 3.04 -35.23 31.89
N SER A 657 2.70 -36.51 31.69
CA SER A 657 2.29 -37.41 32.78
C SER A 657 3.48 -38.24 33.27
N ILE A 658 3.91 -38.05 34.52
CA ILE A 658 4.87 -38.95 35.18
C ILE A 658 4.15 -40.28 35.45
N SER A 659 4.57 -41.37 34.80
CA SER A 659 4.12 -42.71 35.21
C SER A 659 4.86 -43.12 36.48
N ASN A 660 4.23 -42.93 37.63
CA ASN A 660 4.65 -43.59 38.86
C ASN A 660 4.37 -45.09 38.75
N ASN A 661 5.33 -45.86 38.26
CA ASN A 661 5.45 -47.26 38.61
C ASN A 661 6.75 -47.39 39.40
N GLY A 662 6.59 -47.48 40.73
CA GLY A 662 7.68 -47.86 41.62
C GLY A 662 8.07 -49.32 41.44
N ASP A 663 9.27 -49.58 41.95
CA ASP A 663 9.87 -50.86 42.32
C ASP A 663 10.36 -51.78 41.19
N GLY A 664 11.67 -52.02 41.21
CA GLY A 664 12.32 -53.10 40.49
C GLY A 664 13.73 -52.71 40.05
N ASP A 665 14.71 -53.00 40.89
CA ASP A 665 16.11 -53.18 40.50
C ASP A 665 16.20 -54.01 39.20
N ASP A 666 17.03 -53.59 38.25
CA ASP A 666 17.87 -54.51 37.47
C ASP A 666 18.88 -53.72 36.61
N GLU A 667 20.15 -53.93 36.92
CA GLU A 667 21.29 -53.66 36.05
C GLU A 667 21.14 -54.46 34.75
N ALA A 668 20.97 -53.78 33.60
CA ALA A 668 21.19 -54.41 32.30
C ALA A 668 21.72 -53.38 31.29
N GLY A 669 22.95 -53.62 30.82
CA GLY A 669 23.68 -52.76 29.89
C GLY A 669 23.09 -52.67 28.47
N PRO A 670 23.69 -51.84 27.60
CA PRO A 670 23.09 -51.45 26.32
C PRO A 670 23.35 -52.50 25.24
N LYS A 671 22.55 -53.57 25.24
CA LYS A 671 22.46 -54.52 24.11
C LYS A 671 21.04 -55.04 24.01
N ASP A 672 20.17 -54.31 23.30
CA ASP A 672 18.99 -54.82 22.54
C ASP A 672 17.95 -53.72 22.21
N SER A 673 18.40 -52.57 21.69
CA SER A 673 17.49 -51.51 21.17
C SER A 673 17.44 -51.45 19.65
N LEU A 674 17.48 -52.60 18.98
CA LEU A 674 17.42 -52.72 17.51
C LEU A 674 16.21 -53.54 17.05
N ARG A 675 15.01 -53.24 17.57
CA ARG A 675 13.74 -53.63 16.95
C ARG A 675 12.52 -52.92 17.55
N CYS A 676 12.32 -51.64 17.22
CA CYS A 676 10.95 -51.10 17.16
C CYS A 676 10.90 -49.82 16.33
N ALA A 677 10.77 -49.97 15.00
CA ALA A 677 10.34 -48.90 14.12
C ALA A 677 8.81 -48.92 14.08
N GLN A 678 8.12 -47.94 14.69
CA GLN A 678 6.75 -47.58 14.33
C GLN A 678 6.23 -46.28 14.99
N LYS A 679 5.74 -45.37 14.13
CA LYS A 679 4.71 -44.33 14.33
C LYS A 679 5.05 -43.12 15.23
N THR A 680 5.08 -41.94 14.61
CA THR A 680 4.90 -40.65 15.28
C THR A 680 3.56 -40.61 16.04
N LYS A 681 3.52 -40.08 17.28
CA LYS A 681 2.31 -39.91 18.10
C LYS A 681 1.70 -38.50 17.99
N SER A 682 2.43 -37.50 17.46
CA SER A 682 1.84 -36.20 17.16
C SER A 682 0.64 -36.38 16.21
N LYS A 683 -0.54 -35.98 16.71
CA LYS A 683 -1.81 -36.08 15.98
C LYS A 683 -1.82 -35.08 14.81
N TRP A 684 -1.13 -33.95 15.00
CA TRP A 684 -0.89 -32.91 14.01
C TRP A 684 -0.01 -33.39 12.85
N LEU A 685 1.21 -33.89 13.14
CA LEU A 685 2.11 -34.49 12.14
C LEU A 685 1.41 -35.59 11.32
N ARG A 686 0.63 -36.46 11.99
CA ARG A 686 -0.11 -37.54 11.31
C ARG A 686 -1.32 -37.07 10.52
N SER A 687 -1.97 -35.98 10.90
CA SER A 687 -3.15 -35.42 10.20
C SER A 687 -2.71 -34.70 8.92
N LEU A 688 -1.64 -33.91 9.02
CA LEU A 688 -1.06 -33.18 7.90
C LEU A 688 -0.42 -34.14 6.88
N CYS A 689 0.43 -35.07 7.32
CA CYS A 689 1.08 -36.04 6.41
C CYS A 689 0.08 -36.98 5.72
N ARG A 690 -1.02 -37.37 6.39
CA ARG A 690 -2.06 -38.23 5.79
C ARG A 690 -2.90 -37.53 4.72
N LYS A 691 -2.98 -36.19 4.73
CA LYS A 691 -3.77 -35.43 3.75
C LYS A 691 -3.06 -35.27 2.40
N ILE A 692 -1.75 -35.48 2.32
CA ILE A 692 -0.97 -35.13 1.10
C ILE A 692 -0.05 -36.26 0.61
N ILE A 693 0.49 -37.15 1.45
CA ILE A 693 1.52 -38.13 1.02
C ILE A 693 1.19 -39.56 1.49
N ARG A 694 1.04 -40.51 0.56
CA ARG A 694 0.73 -41.93 0.86
C ARG A 694 1.94 -42.78 1.27
N LYS A 695 3.16 -42.23 1.25
CA LYS A 695 4.37 -42.89 1.76
C LYS A 695 5.26 -41.88 2.53
N PRO A 696 5.40 -41.99 3.85
CA PRO A 696 6.38 -41.18 4.58
C PRO A 696 7.78 -41.68 4.21
N LYS A 697 8.49 -40.96 3.34
CA LYS A 697 9.95 -41.14 3.22
C LYS A 697 10.58 -40.44 4.43
N ARG A 698 11.05 -41.26 5.37
CA ARG A 698 11.98 -40.94 6.48
C ARG A 698 11.86 -39.55 7.12
N THR A 699 10.79 -39.31 7.89
CA THR A 699 10.89 -38.43 9.06
C THR A 699 11.35 -39.29 10.25
N SER A 700 12.66 -39.53 10.36
CA SER A 700 13.24 -40.18 11.53
C SER A 700 13.86 -39.13 12.44
N ARG A 701 13.20 -38.85 13.57
CA ARG A 701 13.85 -38.66 14.87
C ARG A 701 12.82 -38.92 15.99
N PHE A 702 13.35 -39.56 17.02
CA PHE A 702 12.81 -40.35 18.12
C PHE A 702 11.43 -39.95 18.70
N ILE A 703 10.59 -40.96 18.98
CA ILE A 703 9.57 -40.86 20.04
C ILE A 703 9.95 -41.83 21.14
N ILE A 704 10.07 -41.30 22.35
CA ILE A 704 10.28 -42.10 23.56
C ILE A 704 8.91 -42.65 24.01
N PRO A 705 8.73 -43.96 24.18
CA PRO A 705 7.56 -44.49 24.87
C PRO A 705 7.56 -44.03 26.33
N GLY A 706 6.53 -43.29 26.76
CA GLY A 706 6.29 -42.98 28.19
C GLY A 706 6.06 -41.51 28.55
N ARG A 707 6.46 -40.55 27.71
CA ARG A 707 6.26 -39.10 27.92
C ARG A 707 5.37 -38.52 26.82
N GLU A 708 4.06 -38.47 27.05
CA GLU A 708 3.10 -37.91 26.09
C GLU A 708 2.74 -36.48 26.50
N TRP A 709 2.91 -35.51 25.59
CA TRP A 709 2.48 -34.12 25.78
C TRP A 709 0.98 -34.03 26.09
N LYS A 710 0.61 -33.32 27.16
CA LYS A 710 -0.77 -33.12 27.58
C LYS A 710 -1.18 -31.66 27.39
N GLY A 711 -1.80 -31.35 26.24
CA GLY A 711 -2.34 -30.00 25.97
C GLY A 711 -3.35 -29.50 27.03
N ALA A 712 -4.02 -30.40 27.75
CA ALA A 712 -4.88 -30.03 28.88
C ALA A 712 -4.09 -29.44 30.07
N GLN A 713 -2.90 -29.97 30.37
CA GLN A 713 -2.03 -29.42 31.41
C GLN A 713 -1.44 -28.07 30.97
N PHE A 714 -1.09 -27.94 29.69
CA PHE A 714 -0.65 -26.66 29.12
C PHE A 714 -1.75 -25.59 29.25
N GLN A 715 -2.98 -25.94 28.90
CA GLN A 715 -4.16 -25.07 29.08
C GLN A 715 -4.41 -24.73 30.56
N GLU A 716 -4.24 -25.69 31.47
CA GLU A 716 -4.41 -25.46 32.90
C GLU A 716 -3.38 -24.43 33.42
N VAL A 717 -2.10 -24.64 33.13
CA VAL A 717 -1.01 -23.74 33.55
C VAL A 717 -1.23 -22.34 32.97
N THR A 718 -1.47 -22.24 31.65
CA THR A 718 -1.68 -20.95 30.99
C THR A 718 -2.94 -20.24 31.49
N ARG A 719 -4.03 -20.96 31.76
CA ARG A 719 -5.24 -20.38 32.37
C ARG A 719 -5.00 -19.87 33.79
N ASN A 720 -4.22 -20.59 34.61
CA ASN A 720 -3.87 -20.13 35.96
C ASN A 720 -3.00 -18.86 35.91
N LEU A 721 -2.05 -18.79 34.98
CA LEU A 721 -1.25 -17.59 34.73
C LEU A 721 -2.10 -16.41 34.23
N GLU A 722 -3.09 -16.68 33.37
CA GLU A 722 -4.04 -15.68 32.88
C GLU A 722 -4.95 -15.13 33.99
N GLN A 723 -5.44 -15.98 34.90
CA GLN A 723 -6.24 -15.56 36.06
C GLN A 723 -5.51 -14.60 37.01
N LEU A 724 -4.18 -14.66 37.01
CA LEU A 724 -3.30 -13.79 37.78
C LEU A 724 -2.80 -12.57 36.97
N SER A 725 -3.32 -12.35 35.75
CA SER A 725 -2.89 -11.32 34.81
C SER A 725 -1.37 -11.33 34.51
N LEU A 726 -0.76 -12.53 34.51
CA LEU A 726 0.67 -12.73 34.19
C LEU A 726 0.90 -12.89 32.68
N ILE A 727 -0.08 -13.47 31.98
CA ILE A 727 -0.14 -13.63 30.51
C ILE A 727 -1.55 -13.30 30.01
N SER A 728 -1.75 -13.20 28.70
CA SER A 728 -3.09 -13.06 28.09
C SER A 728 -3.31 -14.06 26.96
N ASN A 729 -4.45 -14.77 26.99
CA ASN A 729 -4.82 -15.74 25.96
C ASN A 729 -5.40 -15.03 24.72
N THR A 730 -5.01 -15.46 23.51
CA THR A 730 -5.40 -14.76 22.26
C THR A 730 -6.66 -15.34 21.60
N GLY A 731 -7.31 -16.33 22.23
CA GLY A 731 -8.73 -16.65 22.02
C GLY A 731 -9.11 -17.35 20.70
N LYS A 732 -8.16 -17.64 19.80
CA LYS A 732 -8.38 -18.45 18.59
C LYS A 732 -7.23 -19.41 18.35
N TYR A 733 -7.52 -20.71 18.36
CA TYR A 733 -6.55 -21.72 17.95
C TYR A 733 -7.20 -22.87 17.19
N SER A 734 -6.43 -23.45 16.27
CA SER A 734 -6.79 -24.69 15.62
C SER A 734 -6.56 -25.87 16.58
N LYS A 735 -7.26 -27.00 16.37
CA LYS A 735 -6.96 -28.26 17.11
C LYS A 735 -5.50 -28.72 16.93
N ASP A 736 -4.84 -28.17 15.94
CA ASP A 736 -3.54 -28.58 15.41
C ASP A 736 -2.39 -27.77 16.06
N THR A 737 -2.55 -26.46 16.23
CA THR A 737 -1.54 -25.56 16.83
C THR A 737 -1.61 -25.47 18.36
N GLY A 738 -2.76 -25.80 18.95
CA GLY A 738 -3.01 -25.53 20.37
C GLY A 738 -3.14 -24.03 20.69
N PRO A 739 -3.46 -23.66 21.94
CA PRO A 739 -3.69 -22.30 22.35
C PRO A 739 -2.43 -21.44 22.22
N TRP A 740 -2.68 -20.16 22.01
CA TRP A 740 -1.66 -19.12 21.97
C TRP A 740 -1.85 -18.17 23.13
N PHE A 741 -0.74 -17.69 23.67
CA PHE A 741 -0.73 -16.67 24.70
C PHE A 741 0.20 -15.53 24.32
N SER A 742 0.14 -14.46 25.10
CA SER A 742 1.00 -13.28 24.96
C SER A 742 1.55 -12.89 26.33
N VAL A 743 2.75 -12.33 26.32
CA VAL A 743 3.41 -11.78 27.50
C VAL A 743 3.49 -10.27 27.31
N HIS A 744 3.04 -9.50 28.29
CA HIS A 744 3.06 -8.03 28.17
C HIS A 744 4.52 -7.53 28.03
N PRO A 745 4.86 -6.59 27.12
CA PRO A 745 6.24 -6.15 26.89
C PRO A 745 6.98 -5.69 28.16
N VAL A 746 6.35 -4.88 29.02
CA VAL A 746 6.94 -4.47 30.32
C VAL A 746 7.29 -5.67 31.22
N ILE A 747 6.50 -6.74 31.17
CA ILE A 747 6.73 -7.95 31.96
C ILE A 747 7.82 -8.81 31.33
N ARG A 748 7.87 -8.88 30.00
CA ARG A 748 8.96 -9.48 29.25
C ARG A 748 10.30 -8.83 29.65
N ASP A 749 10.36 -7.50 29.64
CA ASP A 749 11.53 -6.73 30.05
C ASP A 749 11.94 -7.07 31.49
N TRP A 750 10.98 -7.10 32.42
CA TRP A 750 11.21 -7.50 33.81
C TRP A 750 11.80 -8.89 33.96
N LEU A 751 11.21 -9.88 33.27
CA LEU A 751 11.66 -11.27 33.33
C LEU A 751 13.11 -11.41 32.88
N GLN A 752 13.54 -10.63 31.88
CA GLN A 752 14.95 -10.59 31.47
C GLN A 752 15.83 -9.88 32.51
N ILE A 753 15.43 -8.71 33.00
CA ILE A 753 16.20 -7.88 33.94
C ILE A 753 16.46 -8.61 35.25
N ARG A 754 15.46 -9.28 35.82
CA ARG A 754 15.57 -9.95 37.12
C ARG A 754 16.57 -11.11 37.14
N MET A 755 16.91 -11.67 35.98
CA MET A 755 17.85 -12.79 35.86
C MET A 755 19.29 -12.30 35.96
N LYS A 756 20.12 -13.06 36.68
CA LYS A 756 21.58 -12.87 36.68
C LYS A 756 22.13 -13.11 35.26
N SER A 757 23.24 -12.46 34.93
CA SER A 757 23.81 -12.48 33.57
C SER A 757 24.03 -13.90 33.03
N ASN A 758 24.60 -14.80 33.83
CA ASN A 758 24.84 -16.20 33.42
C ASN A 758 23.54 -16.98 33.15
N VAL A 759 22.55 -16.88 34.04
CA VAL A 759 21.25 -17.55 33.87
C VAL A 759 20.50 -16.98 32.66
N ARG A 760 20.64 -15.68 32.42
CA ARG A 760 20.05 -15.01 31.26
C ARG A 760 20.65 -15.52 29.95
N GLN A 761 21.97 -15.71 29.90
CA GLN A 761 22.67 -16.29 28.75
C GLN A 761 22.20 -17.72 28.49
N GLU A 762 22.21 -18.58 29.50
CA GLU A 762 21.71 -19.97 29.41
C GLU A 762 20.25 -20.01 28.91
N THR A 763 19.41 -19.09 29.39
CA THR A 763 18.00 -19.00 28.96
C THR A 763 17.88 -18.53 27.51
N LEU A 764 18.72 -17.57 27.07
CA LEU A 764 18.76 -17.14 25.67
C LEU A 764 19.20 -18.28 24.75
N GLU A 765 20.25 -19.01 25.12
CA GLU A 765 20.71 -20.19 24.39
C GLU A 765 19.60 -21.23 24.27
N GLU A 766 18.92 -21.58 25.37
CA GLU A 766 17.79 -22.51 25.35
C GLU A 766 16.64 -22.00 24.46
N SER A 767 16.39 -20.69 24.44
CA SER A 767 15.39 -20.06 23.56
C SER A 767 15.78 -20.15 22.08
N ILE A 768 17.06 -19.95 21.75
CA ILE A 768 17.61 -20.15 20.41
C ILE A 768 17.45 -21.61 19.99
N TYR A 769 17.86 -22.56 20.82
CA TYR A 769 17.70 -23.99 20.54
C TYR A 769 16.25 -24.39 20.33
N LEU A 770 15.33 -23.86 21.14
CA LEU A 770 13.90 -24.12 21.01
C LEU A 770 13.35 -23.69 19.66
N VAL A 771 13.60 -22.45 19.22
CA VAL A 771 13.10 -21.95 17.93
C VAL A 771 13.84 -22.58 16.75
N LYS A 772 15.16 -22.78 16.86
CA LYS A 772 15.99 -23.48 15.87
C LYS A 772 15.47 -24.89 15.59
N THR A 773 15.16 -25.63 16.65
CA THR A 773 14.64 -27.00 16.53
C THR A 773 13.28 -27.04 15.85
N VAL A 774 12.37 -26.13 16.22
CA VAL A 774 11.02 -26.10 15.64
C VAL A 774 11.03 -25.65 14.19
N THR A 775 11.77 -24.60 13.87
CA THR A 775 11.89 -24.08 12.49
C THR A 775 12.56 -25.07 11.53
N ALA A 776 13.42 -25.96 12.01
CA ALA A 776 14.03 -27.02 11.21
C ALA A 776 13.05 -28.14 10.80
N LEU A 777 11.84 -28.21 11.38
CA LEU A 777 10.87 -29.25 11.04
C LEU A 777 10.16 -28.96 9.72
N GLU A 778 10.14 -29.92 8.79
CA GLU A 778 9.44 -29.82 7.48
C GLU A 778 7.95 -29.48 7.61
N VAL A 779 7.30 -29.94 8.68
CA VAL A 779 5.87 -29.69 8.92
C VAL A 779 5.55 -28.20 9.12
N THR A 780 6.53 -27.38 9.55
CA THR A 780 6.30 -25.94 9.76
C THR A 780 5.92 -25.25 8.46
N GLU A 781 6.47 -25.68 7.32
CA GLU A 781 6.13 -25.15 5.99
C GLU A 781 4.64 -25.33 5.67
N LEU A 782 4.05 -26.42 6.17
CA LEU A 782 2.66 -26.79 5.93
C LEU A 782 1.70 -26.29 7.04
N ALA A 783 2.23 -25.62 8.07
CA ALA A 783 1.47 -25.20 9.25
C ALA A 783 0.54 -24.01 8.99
N GLY A 784 0.63 -23.40 7.81
CA GLY A 784 -0.19 -22.27 7.38
C GLY A 784 0.43 -20.91 7.73
N PRO A 785 -0.17 -19.82 7.21
CA PRO A 785 0.45 -18.49 7.23
C PRO A 785 0.60 -17.91 8.65
N ASP A 786 -0.31 -18.25 9.56
CA ASP A 786 -0.28 -17.75 10.93
C ASP A 786 0.90 -18.29 11.74
N VAL A 787 1.19 -19.59 11.61
CA VAL A 787 2.31 -20.24 12.29
C VAL A 787 3.63 -19.79 11.69
N ASN A 788 3.71 -19.67 10.36
CA ASN A 788 4.90 -19.15 9.70
C ASN A 788 5.21 -17.72 10.14
N GLN A 789 4.19 -16.86 10.28
CA GLN A 789 4.41 -15.51 10.78
C GLN A 789 4.88 -15.47 12.25
N GLU A 790 4.30 -16.32 13.10
CA GLU A 790 4.70 -16.44 14.51
C GLU A 790 6.18 -16.85 14.63
N LEU A 791 6.58 -17.92 13.94
CA LEU A 791 7.94 -18.42 13.95
C LEU A 791 8.93 -17.40 13.39
N LEU A 792 8.58 -16.70 12.30
CA LEU A 792 9.39 -15.62 11.74
C LEU A 792 9.66 -14.53 12.79
N ASN A 793 8.62 -14.06 13.47
CA ASN A 793 8.74 -13.03 14.51
C ASN A 793 9.65 -13.48 15.67
N HIS A 794 9.63 -14.77 16.03
CA HIS A 794 10.54 -15.33 17.04
C HIS A 794 11.99 -15.36 16.54
N VAL A 795 12.22 -15.80 15.30
CA VAL A 795 13.55 -15.83 14.68
C VAL A 795 14.17 -14.42 14.63
N ASP A 796 13.41 -13.40 14.21
CA ASP A 796 13.93 -12.03 14.10
C ASP A 796 14.35 -11.44 15.46
N ILE A 797 13.56 -11.65 16.52
CA ILE A 797 13.91 -11.19 17.87
C ILE A 797 15.14 -11.92 18.42
N LEU A 798 15.22 -13.24 18.18
CA LEU A 798 16.35 -14.03 18.64
C LEU A 798 17.63 -13.68 17.90
N ILE A 799 17.59 -13.34 16.60
CA ILE A 799 18.77 -12.87 15.85
C ILE A 799 19.29 -11.56 16.41
N GLY A 800 18.41 -10.59 16.70
CA GLY A 800 18.83 -9.33 17.34
C GLY A 800 19.50 -9.58 18.69
N SER A 801 18.95 -10.50 19.49
CA SER A 801 19.50 -10.88 20.79
C SER A 801 20.83 -11.65 20.64
N LEU A 802 20.94 -12.52 19.63
CA LEU A 802 22.13 -13.30 19.30
C LEU A 802 23.27 -12.39 18.87
N LYS A 803 23.03 -11.41 17.98
CA LYS A 803 24.04 -10.43 17.53
C LYS A 803 24.54 -9.60 18.72
N ALA A 804 23.63 -9.01 19.50
CA ALA A 804 23.99 -8.14 20.63
C ALA A 804 24.82 -8.88 21.70
N VAL A 805 24.40 -10.09 22.11
CA VAL A 805 25.13 -10.84 23.15
C VAL A 805 26.44 -11.43 22.62
N HIS A 806 26.53 -11.69 21.31
CA HIS A 806 27.79 -12.08 20.66
C HIS A 806 28.80 -10.93 20.63
N GLU A 807 28.38 -9.71 20.29
CA GLU A 807 29.23 -8.51 20.32
C GLU A 807 29.80 -8.24 21.73
N ASP A 808 29.05 -8.56 22.77
CA ASP A 808 29.49 -8.48 24.17
C ASP A 808 30.45 -9.63 24.59
N GLY A 809 30.72 -10.59 23.70
CA GLY A 809 31.70 -11.67 23.89
C GLY A 809 31.20 -12.88 24.68
N PHE A 810 29.88 -13.05 24.81
CA PHE A 810 29.29 -14.05 25.70
C PHE A 810 28.70 -15.29 25.01
N LEU A 811 28.51 -15.26 23.69
CA LEU A 811 27.98 -16.42 22.92
C LEU A 811 29.10 -17.14 22.16
N ASP A 812 29.02 -18.47 22.12
CA ASP A 812 29.92 -19.30 21.33
C ASP A 812 29.75 -19.07 19.83
N ASN A 813 30.85 -18.85 19.11
CA ASN A 813 30.88 -18.69 17.66
C ASN A 813 30.28 -19.90 16.93
N VAL A 814 30.38 -21.11 17.49
CA VAL A 814 29.74 -22.31 16.92
C VAL A 814 28.22 -22.24 17.03
N LEU A 815 27.68 -21.74 18.15
CA LEU A 815 26.25 -21.55 18.30
C LEU A 815 25.73 -20.47 17.33
N VAL A 816 26.47 -19.36 17.17
CA VAL A 816 26.16 -18.32 16.18
C VAL A 816 26.10 -18.90 14.78
N GLY A 817 27.15 -19.59 14.33
CA GLY A 817 27.22 -20.15 12.99
C GLY A 817 26.14 -21.22 12.72
N THR A 818 25.96 -22.17 13.64
CA THR A 818 24.96 -23.23 13.45
C THR A 818 23.51 -22.71 13.52
N SER A 819 23.24 -21.67 14.31
CA SER A 819 21.91 -21.04 14.36
C SER A 819 21.65 -20.21 13.11
N ALA A 820 22.67 -19.54 12.57
CA ALA A 820 22.57 -18.80 11.32
C ALA A 820 22.26 -19.69 10.12
N ILE A 821 22.84 -20.90 10.05
CA ILE A 821 22.49 -21.88 9.00
C ILE A 821 21.01 -22.25 9.07
N ASP A 822 20.51 -22.64 10.25
CA ASP A 822 19.13 -23.10 10.42
C ASP A 822 18.11 -21.97 10.18
N PHE A 823 18.34 -20.79 10.74
CA PHE A 823 17.51 -19.62 10.49
C PHE A 823 17.63 -19.12 9.04
N GLY A 824 18.80 -19.21 8.43
CA GLY A 824 19.02 -18.91 7.01
C GLY A 824 18.21 -19.84 6.10
N HIS A 825 18.21 -21.14 6.38
CA HIS A 825 17.33 -22.10 5.69
C HIS A 825 15.85 -21.80 5.92
N TYR A 826 15.46 -21.41 7.14
CA TYR A 826 14.09 -21.02 7.43
C TYR A 826 13.66 -19.76 6.64
N TYR A 827 14.45 -18.69 6.68
CA TYR A 827 14.20 -17.47 5.90
C TYR A 827 14.13 -17.74 4.40
N ARG A 828 15.04 -18.57 3.85
CA ARG A 828 15.01 -18.96 2.43
C ARG A 828 13.70 -19.64 2.07
N ARG A 829 13.22 -20.57 2.89
CA ARG A 829 11.95 -21.27 2.66
C ARG A 829 10.75 -20.33 2.80
N ALA A 830 10.84 -19.37 3.70
CA ALA A 830 9.84 -18.31 3.87
C ALA A 830 9.91 -17.20 2.79
N GLY A 831 10.92 -17.22 1.91
CA GLY A 831 11.12 -16.23 0.84
C GLY A 831 11.83 -14.94 1.27
N HIS A 832 12.38 -14.88 2.49
CA HIS A 832 13.10 -13.70 3.01
C HIS A 832 14.61 -13.77 2.71
N TYR A 833 14.97 -13.77 1.42
CA TYR A 833 16.37 -13.97 0.98
C TYR A 833 17.32 -12.91 1.52
N LYS A 834 16.95 -11.61 1.48
CA LYS A 834 17.77 -10.51 2.00
C LYS A 834 18.13 -10.68 3.49
N LYS A 835 17.17 -11.08 4.33
CA LYS A 835 17.42 -11.34 5.77
C LYS A 835 18.32 -12.55 5.98
N ALA A 836 18.13 -13.60 5.18
CA ALA A 836 19.00 -14.76 5.20
C ALA A 836 20.44 -14.38 4.84
N ILE A 837 20.64 -13.58 3.78
CA ILE A 837 21.96 -13.07 3.37
C ILE A 837 22.61 -12.29 4.51
N GLU A 838 21.92 -11.30 5.08
CA GLU A 838 22.46 -10.46 6.16
C GLU A 838 22.90 -11.29 7.39
N LEU A 839 22.09 -12.28 7.78
CA LEU A 839 22.42 -13.16 8.90
C LEU A 839 23.61 -14.07 8.58
N LEU A 840 23.62 -14.69 7.39
CA LEU A 840 24.63 -15.65 6.99
C LEU A 840 25.99 -14.98 6.74
N GLU A 841 26.00 -13.77 6.16
CA GLU A 841 27.22 -12.96 6.01
C GLU A 841 27.80 -12.60 7.37
N TYR A 842 26.97 -12.07 8.28
CA TYR A 842 27.39 -11.78 9.66
C TYR A 842 28.00 -13.01 10.34
N ALA A 843 27.31 -14.15 10.29
CA ALA A 843 27.78 -15.36 10.93
C ALA A 843 29.04 -15.94 10.28
N LEU A 844 29.19 -15.80 8.96
CA LEU A 844 30.38 -16.22 8.23
C LEU A 844 31.60 -15.39 8.63
N ASP A 845 31.44 -14.07 8.78
CA ASP A 845 32.51 -13.19 9.28
C ASP A 845 32.92 -13.56 10.71
N VAL A 846 31.94 -13.81 11.58
CA VAL A 846 32.18 -14.26 12.97
C VAL A 846 32.93 -15.59 13.01
N VAL A 847 32.50 -16.58 12.23
CA VAL A 847 33.12 -17.92 12.22
C VAL A 847 34.51 -17.88 11.59
N ARG A 848 34.72 -17.10 10.51
CA ARG A 848 36.05 -16.94 9.89
C ARG A 848 37.06 -16.23 10.80
N ALA A 849 36.59 -15.38 11.71
CA ALA A 849 37.43 -14.77 12.75
C ALA A 849 37.82 -15.75 13.88
N SER A 850 37.21 -16.94 13.93
CA SER A 850 37.47 -17.99 14.92
C SER A 850 38.54 -18.99 14.47
N ALA A 851 39.40 -19.44 15.38
CA ALA A 851 40.45 -20.43 15.09
C ALA A 851 39.94 -21.87 14.88
N ALA A 852 38.64 -22.11 15.06
CA ALA A 852 38.02 -23.42 14.99
C ALA A 852 36.71 -23.35 14.20
N ALA A 853 36.74 -23.87 12.96
CA ALA A 853 35.68 -24.67 12.31
C ALA A 853 35.60 -24.39 10.79
N ASP A 854 36.61 -24.83 10.03
CA ASP A 854 36.58 -24.81 8.56
C ASP A 854 35.29 -25.46 7.99
N GLY A 855 34.83 -26.56 8.61
CA GLY A 855 33.58 -27.22 8.23
C GLY A 855 32.31 -26.39 8.47
N LEU A 856 32.28 -25.56 9.52
CA LEU A 856 31.14 -24.68 9.79
C LEU A 856 31.12 -23.48 8.84
N ALA A 857 32.30 -22.93 8.54
CA ALA A 857 32.45 -21.88 7.53
C ALA A 857 31.97 -22.37 6.15
N LEU A 858 32.36 -23.58 5.73
CA LEU A 858 31.87 -24.20 4.49
C LEU A 858 30.34 -24.38 4.48
N GLY A 859 29.75 -24.78 5.61
CA GLY A 859 28.29 -24.90 5.74
C GLY A 859 27.56 -23.56 5.59
N LEU A 860 28.14 -22.48 6.13
CA LEU A 860 27.64 -21.11 5.99
C LEU A 860 27.78 -20.63 4.54
N GLU A 861 28.93 -20.85 3.90
CA GLU A 861 29.18 -20.49 2.50
C GLU A 861 28.21 -21.19 1.55
N TYR A 862 28.02 -22.51 1.71
CA TYR A 862 27.03 -23.27 0.93
C TYR A 862 25.63 -22.69 1.11
N THR A 863 25.21 -22.47 2.36
CA THR A 863 23.87 -21.96 2.65
C THR A 863 23.67 -20.55 2.07
N LEU A 864 24.67 -19.67 2.20
CA LEU A 864 24.67 -18.33 1.65
C LEU A 864 24.61 -18.35 0.12
N ALA A 865 25.37 -19.23 -0.53
CA ALA A 865 25.38 -19.36 -1.99
C ALA A 865 24.04 -19.85 -2.54
N VAL A 866 23.41 -20.82 -1.87
CA VAL A 866 22.05 -21.26 -2.23
C VAL A 866 21.05 -20.11 -2.12
N VAL A 867 21.17 -19.27 -1.09
CA VAL A 867 20.32 -18.08 -0.95
C VAL A 867 20.61 -17.06 -2.06
N TYR A 868 21.87 -16.81 -2.40
CA TYR A 868 22.24 -15.93 -3.53
C TYR A 868 21.68 -16.42 -4.86
N ASN A 869 21.71 -17.73 -5.14
CA ASN A 869 21.06 -18.31 -6.33
C ASN A 869 19.56 -17.98 -6.36
N ARG A 870 18.86 -18.11 -5.23
CA ARG A 870 17.42 -17.81 -5.16
C ARG A 870 17.11 -16.32 -5.26
N ASP A 871 18.03 -15.46 -4.81
CA ASP A 871 17.98 -14.00 -4.94
C ASP A 871 18.47 -13.50 -6.33
N ARG A 872 18.81 -14.40 -7.26
CA ARG A 872 19.35 -14.10 -8.61
C ARG A 872 20.71 -13.36 -8.61
N GLN A 873 21.51 -13.55 -7.57
CA GLN A 873 22.90 -13.08 -7.51
C GLN A 873 23.87 -14.19 -7.93
N SER A 874 23.70 -14.69 -9.17
CA SER A 874 24.39 -15.89 -9.68
C SER A 874 25.90 -15.79 -9.60
N SER A 875 26.48 -14.62 -9.89
CA SER A 875 27.95 -14.43 -9.84
C SER A 875 28.53 -14.63 -8.43
N LYS A 876 27.84 -14.15 -7.38
CA LYS A 876 28.27 -14.36 -5.99
C LYS A 876 28.06 -15.81 -5.54
N ALA A 877 26.99 -16.43 -6.01
CA ALA A 877 26.73 -17.84 -5.74
C ALA A 877 27.81 -18.74 -6.35
N ILE A 878 28.24 -18.47 -7.59
CA ILE A 878 29.34 -19.18 -8.25
C ILE A 878 30.62 -19.09 -7.42
N GLU A 879 31.03 -17.89 -7.00
CA GLU A 879 32.25 -17.69 -6.21
C GLU A 879 32.29 -18.58 -4.96
N LEU A 880 31.20 -18.61 -4.20
CA LEU A 880 31.09 -19.41 -2.98
C LEU A 880 30.96 -20.91 -3.28
N LEU A 881 30.18 -21.31 -4.28
CA LEU A 881 29.96 -22.73 -4.61
C LEU A 881 31.21 -23.39 -5.23
N GLU A 882 31.99 -22.67 -6.03
CA GLU A 882 33.29 -23.14 -6.52
C GLU A 882 34.26 -23.38 -5.35
N HIS A 883 34.27 -22.47 -4.37
CA HIS A 883 35.04 -22.65 -3.14
C HIS A 883 34.60 -23.90 -2.37
N VAL A 884 33.29 -24.03 -2.11
CA VAL A 884 32.70 -25.18 -1.40
C VAL A 884 33.04 -26.48 -2.13
N VAL A 885 32.78 -26.60 -3.44
CA VAL A 885 33.04 -27.83 -4.21
C VAL A 885 34.54 -28.17 -4.25
N ARG A 886 35.43 -27.17 -4.29
CA ARG A 886 36.89 -27.37 -4.30
C ARG A 886 37.45 -27.84 -2.96
N VAL A 887 36.94 -27.28 -1.84
CA VAL A 887 37.47 -27.53 -0.49
C VAL A 887 36.81 -28.74 0.18
N VAL A 888 35.58 -29.09 -0.21
CA VAL A 888 34.85 -30.23 0.33
C VAL A 888 35.56 -31.55 -0.01
N ASP A 889 36.24 -32.13 0.99
CA ASP A 889 36.91 -33.45 0.93
C ASP A 889 35.91 -34.61 1.12
N LEU A 890 34.86 -34.63 0.31
CA LEU A 890 33.88 -35.70 0.28
C LEU A 890 34.06 -36.52 -1.00
N LYS A 891 33.83 -37.85 -0.87
CA LYS A 891 33.83 -38.76 -2.03
C LYS A 891 32.84 -38.27 -3.08
N GLU A 892 33.12 -38.54 -4.35
CA GLU A 892 32.27 -38.16 -5.49
C GLU A 892 30.82 -38.63 -5.34
N THR A 893 30.57 -39.74 -4.64
CA THR A 893 29.23 -40.29 -4.38
C THR A 893 28.51 -39.66 -3.18
N HIS A 894 29.13 -38.69 -2.47
CA HIS A 894 28.54 -38.12 -1.27
C HIS A 894 27.39 -37.15 -1.61
N PRO A 895 26.20 -37.29 -0.99
CA PRO A 895 25.03 -36.44 -1.29
C PRO A 895 25.31 -34.94 -1.22
N ASP A 896 25.98 -34.46 -0.17
CA ASP A 896 26.25 -33.02 0.00
C ASP A 896 27.17 -32.43 -1.08
N ARG A 897 28.10 -33.24 -1.60
CA ARG A 897 28.95 -32.83 -2.73
C ARG A 897 28.13 -32.71 -4.01
N LEU A 898 27.31 -33.71 -4.30
CA LEU A 898 26.43 -33.72 -5.47
C LEU A 898 25.40 -32.58 -5.41
N ALA A 899 24.85 -32.28 -4.23
CA ALA A 899 23.96 -31.15 -4.02
C ALA A 899 24.63 -29.80 -4.28
N SER A 900 25.87 -29.63 -3.80
CA SER A 900 26.69 -28.42 -4.05
C SER A 900 27.00 -28.25 -5.54
N GLN A 901 27.34 -29.34 -6.25
CA GLN A 901 27.58 -29.33 -7.69
C GLN A 901 26.29 -29.01 -8.48
N GLN A 902 25.15 -29.53 -8.06
CA GLN A 902 23.87 -29.22 -8.69
C GLN A 902 23.50 -27.73 -8.52
N GLU A 903 23.70 -27.16 -7.34
CA GLU A 903 23.46 -25.73 -7.10
C GLU A 903 24.46 -24.85 -7.88
N LEU A 904 25.71 -25.29 -8.05
CA LEU A 904 26.69 -24.61 -8.90
C LEU A 904 26.26 -24.62 -10.38
N ALA A 905 25.75 -25.75 -10.87
CA ALA A 905 25.24 -25.83 -12.25
C ALA A 905 24.02 -24.92 -12.48
N ILE A 906 23.15 -24.78 -11.48
CA ILE A 906 22.05 -23.79 -11.53
C ILE A 906 22.62 -22.37 -11.63
N ALA A 907 23.63 -22.05 -10.82
CA ALA A 907 24.28 -20.74 -10.83
C ALA A 907 24.93 -20.43 -12.19
N TYR A 908 25.61 -21.40 -12.79
CA TYR A 908 26.19 -21.27 -14.14
C TYR A 908 25.12 -21.03 -15.21
N ARG A 909 23.99 -21.76 -15.19
CA ARG A 909 22.89 -21.54 -16.15
C ARG A 909 22.32 -20.13 -16.06
N GLU A 910 22.03 -19.66 -14.84
CA GLU A 910 21.49 -18.31 -14.60
C GLU A 910 22.50 -17.21 -14.92
N ASN A 911 23.79 -17.53 -15.04
CA ASN A 911 24.87 -16.63 -15.46
C ASN A 911 25.26 -16.82 -16.95
N GLU A 912 24.40 -17.47 -17.75
CA GLU A 912 24.59 -17.77 -19.18
C GLU A 912 25.78 -18.70 -19.52
N GLN A 913 26.36 -19.37 -18.52
CA GLN A 913 27.44 -20.35 -18.66
C GLN A 913 26.89 -21.78 -18.85
N VAL A 914 25.99 -21.95 -19.82
CA VAL A 914 25.22 -23.21 -20.00
C VAL A 914 26.13 -24.43 -20.25
N LYS A 915 27.28 -24.25 -20.93
CA LYS A 915 28.23 -25.34 -21.20
C LYS A 915 28.87 -25.90 -19.93
N ASP A 916 29.30 -25.02 -19.03
CA ASP A 916 29.90 -25.40 -17.75
C ASP A 916 28.87 -26.13 -16.87
N ALA A 917 27.61 -25.70 -16.92
CA ALA A 917 26.51 -26.37 -16.25
C ALA A 917 26.23 -27.79 -16.80
N ILE A 918 26.25 -27.97 -18.12
CA ILE A 918 26.07 -29.28 -18.76
C ILE A 918 27.17 -30.24 -18.33
N GLU A 919 28.45 -29.83 -18.42
CA GLU A 919 29.58 -30.68 -18.05
C GLU A 919 29.46 -31.16 -16.59
N LEU A 920 29.10 -30.24 -15.69
CA LEU A 920 28.93 -30.57 -14.27
C LEU A 920 27.72 -31.48 -14.00
N LEU A 921 26.58 -31.23 -14.67
CA LEU A 921 25.37 -32.03 -14.50
C LEU A 921 25.50 -33.44 -15.11
N GLU A 922 26.21 -33.59 -16.23
CA GLU A 922 26.52 -34.92 -16.80
C GLU A 922 27.33 -35.77 -15.82
N GLN A 923 28.33 -35.17 -15.16
CA GLN A 923 29.12 -35.86 -14.13
C GLN A 923 28.23 -36.29 -12.94
N VAL A 924 27.41 -35.36 -12.41
CA VAL A 924 26.50 -35.63 -11.28
C VAL A 924 25.49 -36.73 -11.63
N VAL A 925 24.87 -36.65 -12.81
CA VAL A 925 23.91 -37.65 -13.28
C VAL A 925 24.59 -39.01 -13.40
N ASN A 926 25.73 -39.12 -14.09
CA ASN A 926 26.47 -40.39 -14.23
C ASN A 926 26.80 -41.05 -12.88
N ILE A 927 27.22 -40.26 -11.87
CA ILE A 927 27.46 -40.76 -10.52
C ILE A 927 26.15 -41.25 -9.88
N GLN A 928 25.06 -40.49 -10.01
CA GLN A 928 23.76 -40.85 -9.45
C GLN A 928 23.12 -42.05 -10.17
N GLU A 929 23.41 -42.28 -11.44
CA GLU A 929 22.94 -43.46 -12.18
C GLU A 929 23.52 -44.76 -11.63
N THR A 930 24.79 -44.73 -11.20
CA THR A 930 25.48 -45.89 -10.62
C THR A 930 25.21 -46.07 -9.13
N SER A 931 24.86 -45.01 -8.41
CA SER A 931 24.72 -45.01 -6.94
C SER A 931 23.27 -44.95 -6.42
N LEU A 932 22.32 -44.45 -7.21
CA LEU A 932 20.91 -44.27 -6.81
C LEU A 932 19.94 -45.00 -7.75
N THR A 933 18.85 -45.51 -7.17
CA THR A 933 17.77 -46.12 -7.95
C THR A 933 17.11 -45.10 -8.89
N GLU A 934 16.55 -45.55 -10.01
CA GLU A 934 15.85 -44.68 -10.99
C GLU A 934 14.68 -43.88 -10.39
N THR A 935 14.05 -44.36 -9.32
CA THR A 935 12.96 -43.64 -8.60
C THR A 935 13.46 -42.68 -7.51
N HIS A 936 14.77 -42.46 -7.40
CA HIS A 936 15.35 -41.59 -6.38
C HIS A 936 15.10 -40.12 -6.74
N PRO A 937 14.55 -39.29 -5.82
CA PRO A 937 14.24 -37.88 -6.10
C PRO A 937 15.44 -37.08 -6.60
N ASP A 938 16.60 -37.22 -5.96
CA ASP A 938 17.81 -36.46 -6.34
C ASP A 938 18.31 -36.80 -7.75
N ARG A 939 18.23 -38.09 -8.14
CA ARG A 939 18.56 -38.52 -9.51
C ARG A 939 17.63 -37.89 -10.53
N LEU A 940 16.32 -37.95 -10.28
CA LEU A 940 15.32 -37.34 -11.16
C LEU A 940 15.46 -35.82 -11.23
N ALA A 941 15.85 -35.17 -10.13
CA ALA A 941 16.07 -33.73 -10.07
C ALA A 941 17.30 -33.30 -10.90
N SER A 942 18.43 -34.02 -10.78
CA SER A 942 19.63 -33.75 -11.60
C SER A 942 19.38 -34.04 -13.08
N GLN A 943 18.69 -35.13 -13.41
CA GLN A 943 18.31 -35.46 -14.80
C GLN A 943 17.37 -34.39 -15.39
N HIS A 944 16.39 -33.91 -14.61
CA HIS A 944 15.53 -32.81 -15.02
C HIS A 944 16.34 -31.51 -15.26
N ALA A 945 17.26 -31.18 -14.36
CA ALA A 945 18.13 -30.00 -14.50
C ALA A 945 19.04 -30.10 -15.74
N LEU A 946 19.62 -31.28 -16.00
CA LEU A 946 20.43 -31.55 -17.19
C LEU A 946 19.60 -31.39 -18.47
N ALA A 947 18.37 -31.88 -18.49
CA ALA A 947 17.50 -31.74 -19.65
C ALA A 947 17.16 -30.26 -19.95
N ILE A 948 16.96 -29.44 -18.92
CA ILE A 948 16.79 -28.00 -19.12
C ILE A 948 18.07 -27.37 -19.71
N ALA A 949 19.24 -27.74 -19.19
CA ALA A 949 20.53 -27.26 -19.71
C ALA A 949 20.74 -27.65 -21.18
N TYR A 950 20.41 -28.89 -21.56
CA TYR A 950 20.43 -29.34 -22.96
C TYR A 950 19.49 -28.52 -23.84
N ARG A 951 18.26 -28.24 -23.39
CA ARG A 951 17.30 -27.42 -24.14
C ARG A 951 17.84 -26.00 -24.36
N GLU A 952 18.39 -25.36 -23.32
CA GLU A 952 18.99 -24.03 -23.40
C GLU A 952 20.21 -23.95 -24.31
N ASN A 953 20.98 -25.04 -24.41
CA ASN A 953 22.10 -25.17 -25.35
C ASN A 953 21.68 -25.60 -26.77
N GLY A 954 20.38 -25.76 -27.04
CA GLY A 954 19.83 -26.18 -28.34
C GLY A 954 19.88 -27.69 -28.62
N GLN A 955 20.29 -28.52 -27.66
CA GLN A 955 20.27 -29.99 -27.73
C GLN A 955 18.88 -30.54 -27.42
N VAL A 956 17.87 -30.10 -28.17
CA VAL A 956 16.45 -30.35 -27.88
C VAL A 956 16.10 -31.84 -27.89
N GLU A 957 16.67 -32.63 -28.81
CA GLU A 957 16.41 -34.08 -28.87
C GLU A 957 16.87 -34.82 -27.60
N ASP A 958 18.01 -34.45 -27.04
CA ASP A 958 18.55 -35.08 -25.84
C ASP A 958 17.77 -34.65 -24.59
N ALA A 959 17.33 -33.38 -24.55
CA ALA A 959 16.39 -32.89 -23.55
C ALA A 959 15.07 -33.68 -23.55
N ILE A 960 14.47 -33.92 -24.73
CA ILE A 960 13.24 -34.70 -24.88
C ILE A 960 13.44 -36.12 -24.33
N LYS A 961 14.47 -36.85 -24.80
CA LYS A 961 14.74 -38.22 -24.36
C LYS A 961 14.83 -38.32 -22.84
N LEU A 962 15.54 -37.37 -22.23
CA LEU A 962 15.76 -37.36 -20.78
C LEU A 962 14.48 -36.98 -20.00
N LEU A 963 13.71 -36.00 -20.48
CA LEU A 963 12.45 -35.60 -19.85
C LEU A 963 11.36 -36.67 -20.00
N GLU A 964 11.26 -37.35 -21.13
CA GLU A 964 10.35 -38.49 -21.30
C GLU A 964 10.68 -39.60 -20.31
N HIS A 965 11.96 -39.92 -20.12
CA HIS A 965 12.41 -40.88 -19.12
C HIS A 965 12.00 -40.47 -17.70
N VAL A 966 12.30 -39.22 -17.30
CA VAL A 966 11.95 -38.68 -15.98
C VAL A 966 10.43 -38.67 -15.75
N VAL A 967 9.65 -38.18 -16.73
CA VAL A 967 8.19 -38.11 -16.65
C VAL A 967 7.62 -39.52 -16.49
N ASN A 968 8.01 -40.49 -17.32
CA ASN A 968 7.52 -41.88 -17.23
C ASN A 968 7.76 -42.51 -15.84
N ILE A 969 8.93 -42.28 -15.24
CA ILE A 969 9.19 -42.74 -13.87
C ILE A 969 8.30 -42.00 -12.86
N GLN A 970 8.13 -40.69 -13.00
CA GLN A 970 7.28 -39.89 -12.13
C GLN A 970 5.79 -40.25 -12.27
N GLU A 971 5.31 -40.69 -13.45
CA GLU A 971 3.93 -41.14 -13.65
C GLU A 971 3.61 -42.39 -12.84
N THR A 972 4.58 -43.31 -12.73
CA THR A 972 4.42 -44.56 -11.97
C THR A 972 4.67 -44.40 -10.47
N SER A 973 5.41 -43.36 -10.06
CA SER A 973 5.88 -43.19 -8.68
C SER A 973 5.24 -42.04 -7.91
N LEU A 974 4.68 -41.02 -8.59
CA LEU A 974 4.08 -39.81 -8.01
C LEU A 974 2.62 -39.64 -8.46
N THR A 975 1.82 -38.97 -7.62
CA THR A 975 0.44 -38.60 -7.98
C THR A 975 0.42 -37.55 -9.08
N GLU A 976 -0.68 -37.48 -9.85
CA GLU A 976 -0.83 -36.53 -10.96
C GLU A 976 -0.67 -35.06 -10.52
N ASN A 977 -1.08 -34.74 -9.28
CA ASN A 977 -0.97 -33.40 -8.71
C ASN A 977 0.40 -33.09 -8.05
N HIS A 978 1.39 -33.98 -8.16
CA HIS A 978 2.68 -33.76 -7.51
C HIS A 978 3.48 -32.65 -8.21
N PRO A 979 4.00 -31.62 -7.50
CA PRO A 979 4.69 -30.49 -8.11
C PRO A 979 5.84 -30.87 -9.05
N ASN A 980 6.71 -31.79 -8.64
CA ASN A 980 7.83 -32.23 -9.49
C ASN A 980 7.38 -32.94 -10.78
N ARG A 981 6.25 -33.66 -10.75
CA ARG A 981 5.70 -34.31 -11.95
C ARG A 981 5.20 -33.26 -12.93
N LEU A 982 4.42 -32.29 -12.43
CA LEU A 982 3.90 -31.18 -13.23
C LEU A 982 5.04 -30.34 -13.82
N ALA A 983 6.11 -30.09 -13.06
CA ALA A 983 7.28 -29.37 -13.54
C ALA A 983 8.00 -30.11 -14.68
N SER A 984 8.24 -31.43 -14.55
CA SER A 984 8.84 -32.23 -15.62
C SER A 984 7.95 -32.32 -16.85
N GLN A 985 6.64 -32.51 -16.69
CA GLN A 985 5.68 -32.53 -17.80
C GLN A 985 5.62 -31.18 -18.52
N HIS A 986 5.64 -30.07 -17.78
CA HIS A 986 5.72 -28.74 -18.38
C HIS A 986 7.03 -28.54 -19.16
N SER A 987 8.18 -28.89 -18.57
CA SER A 987 9.48 -28.82 -19.26
C SER A 987 9.54 -29.72 -20.50
N LEU A 988 8.90 -30.89 -20.47
CA LEU A 988 8.78 -31.79 -21.62
C LEU A 988 7.92 -31.17 -22.73
N ALA A 989 6.82 -30.52 -22.36
CA ALA A 989 5.99 -29.81 -23.33
C ALA A 989 6.77 -28.69 -24.04
N LEU A 990 7.56 -27.91 -23.30
CA LEU A 990 8.45 -26.90 -23.87
C LEU A 990 9.47 -27.52 -24.83
N ALA A 991 10.07 -28.66 -24.46
CA ALA A 991 11.01 -29.35 -25.35
C ALA A 991 10.33 -29.88 -26.63
N TYR A 992 9.10 -30.43 -26.53
CA TYR A 992 8.31 -30.79 -27.71
C TYR A 992 7.98 -29.58 -28.58
N GLN A 993 7.70 -28.42 -27.98
CA GLN A 993 7.43 -27.18 -28.70
C GLN A 993 8.66 -26.73 -29.48
N ASP A 994 9.84 -26.71 -28.87
CA ASP A 994 11.11 -26.34 -29.49
C ASP A 994 11.48 -27.31 -30.64
N ASN A 995 11.05 -28.57 -30.56
CA ASN A 995 11.24 -29.58 -31.60
C ASN A 995 10.13 -29.56 -32.68
N GLY A 996 9.16 -28.65 -32.59
CA GLY A 996 8.05 -28.55 -33.54
C GLY A 996 6.97 -29.64 -33.41
N GLN A 997 6.97 -30.42 -32.32
CA GLN A 997 5.96 -31.44 -32.01
C GLN A 997 4.72 -30.81 -31.36
N VAL A 998 4.03 -29.97 -32.13
CA VAL A 998 2.91 -29.13 -31.66
C VAL A 998 1.75 -29.95 -31.07
N LYS A 999 1.42 -31.10 -31.66
CA LYS A 999 0.31 -31.96 -31.19
C LYS A 999 0.57 -32.55 -29.80
N ASP A 1000 1.79 -33.03 -29.56
CA ASP A 1000 2.17 -33.62 -28.27
C ASP A 1000 2.30 -32.53 -27.19
N THR A 1001 2.77 -31.35 -27.58
CA THR A 1001 2.79 -30.14 -26.73
C THR A 1001 1.39 -29.77 -26.24
N ILE A 1002 0.41 -29.62 -27.15
CA ILE A 1002 -0.98 -29.27 -26.81
C ILE A 1002 -1.56 -30.31 -25.85
N LYS A 1003 -1.42 -31.60 -26.18
CA LYS A 1003 -1.97 -32.69 -25.36
C LYS A 1003 -1.41 -32.67 -23.93
N LEU A 1004 -0.11 -32.43 -23.78
CA LEU A 1004 0.55 -32.42 -22.48
C LEU A 1004 0.20 -31.16 -21.68
N LEU A 1005 0.19 -29.98 -22.31
CA LEU A 1005 -0.19 -28.73 -21.64
C LEU A 1005 -1.67 -28.70 -21.25
N GLU A 1006 -2.59 -29.21 -22.08
CA GLU A 1006 -4.01 -29.38 -21.71
C GLU A 1006 -4.16 -30.26 -20.47
N HIS A 1007 -3.40 -31.36 -20.39
CA HIS A 1007 -3.39 -32.23 -19.21
C HIS A 1007 -2.86 -31.49 -17.97
N VAL A 1008 -1.72 -30.81 -18.07
CA VAL A 1008 -1.14 -30.03 -16.96
C VAL A 1008 -2.11 -28.94 -16.49
N VAL A 1009 -2.72 -28.19 -17.41
CA VAL A 1009 -3.72 -27.15 -17.09
C VAL A 1009 -4.94 -27.76 -16.40
N GLN A 1010 -5.47 -28.88 -16.89
CA GLN A 1010 -6.63 -29.54 -16.31
C GLN A 1010 -6.36 -30.05 -14.88
N VAL A 1011 -5.18 -30.62 -14.64
CA VAL A 1011 -4.77 -31.05 -13.29
C VAL A 1011 -4.60 -29.84 -12.38
N CYS A 1012 -3.99 -28.75 -12.87
CA CYS A 1012 -3.79 -27.53 -12.10
C CYS A 1012 -5.11 -26.81 -11.74
N LYS A 1013 -6.12 -26.80 -12.63
CA LYS A 1013 -7.48 -26.31 -12.32
C LYS A 1013 -8.11 -27.03 -11.12
N GLY A 1014 -7.78 -28.31 -10.92
CA GLY A 1014 -8.24 -29.10 -9.77
C GLY A 1014 -7.51 -28.80 -8.45
N ILE A 1015 -6.41 -28.05 -8.48
CA ILE A 1015 -5.57 -27.72 -7.31
C ILE A 1015 -5.76 -26.25 -6.92
N ASN A 1016 -5.43 -25.34 -7.84
CA ASN A 1016 -5.60 -23.89 -7.74
C ASN A 1016 -5.32 -23.27 -9.13
N GLU A 1017 -6.36 -22.81 -9.81
CA GLU A 1017 -6.30 -22.28 -11.18
C GLU A 1017 -5.46 -20.99 -11.28
N ASP A 1018 -5.33 -20.26 -10.17
CA ASP A 1018 -4.66 -18.96 -10.13
C ASP A 1018 -3.17 -19.05 -9.74
N HIS A 1019 -2.64 -20.26 -9.53
CA HIS A 1019 -1.24 -20.45 -9.16
C HIS A 1019 -0.31 -20.02 -10.31
N PRO A 1020 0.82 -19.31 -10.09
CA PRO A 1020 1.70 -18.83 -11.16
C PRO A 1020 2.14 -19.92 -12.15
N ASN A 1021 2.52 -21.11 -11.67
CA ASN A 1021 2.86 -22.24 -12.55
C ASN A 1021 1.67 -22.73 -13.40
N CYS A 1022 0.42 -22.61 -12.91
CA CYS A 1022 -0.78 -22.90 -13.69
C CYS A 1022 -0.98 -21.83 -14.77
N LEU A 1023 -0.84 -20.55 -14.41
CA LEU A 1023 -0.92 -19.44 -15.35
C LEU A 1023 0.18 -19.52 -16.42
N THR A 1024 1.40 -19.93 -16.07
CA THR A 1024 2.48 -20.20 -17.04
C THR A 1024 2.12 -21.35 -17.97
N ALA A 1025 1.55 -22.44 -17.46
CA ALA A 1025 1.10 -23.54 -18.31
C ALA A 1025 -0.06 -23.15 -19.23
N GLN A 1026 -1.00 -22.33 -18.76
CA GLN A 1026 -2.10 -21.78 -19.55
C GLN A 1026 -1.60 -20.81 -20.62
N HIS A 1027 -0.68 -19.90 -20.26
CA HIS A 1027 -0.02 -19.00 -21.18
C HIS A 1027 0.69 -19.79 -22.30
N ASN A 1028 1.54 -20.77 -21.95
CA ASN A 1028 2.25 -21.58 -22.95
C ASN A 1028 1.29 -22.41 -23.80
N LEU A 1029 0.18 -22.90 -23.24
CA LEU A 1029 -0.86 -23.60 -24.00
C LEU A 1029 -1.49 -22.66 -25.03
N ALA A 1030 -1.77 -21.42 -24.63
CA ALA A 1030 -2.36 -20.42 -25.49
C ALA A 1030 -1.45 -20.05 -26.67
N ILE A 1031 -0.16 -19.81 -26.42
CA ILE A 1031 0.85 -19.60 -27.46
C ILE A 1031 0.92 -20.81 -28.41
N THR A 1032 0.83 -22.02 -27.86
CA THR A 1032 0.84 -23.24 -28.67
C THR A 1032 -0.41 -23.35 -29.56
N TYR A 1033 -1.60 -22.96 -29.07
CA TYR A 1033 -2.80 -22.90 -29.89
C TYR A 1033 -2.67 -21.89 -31.03
N ILE A 1034 -2.14 -20.69 -30.78
CA ILE A 1034 -1.91 -19.66 -31.81
C ILE A 1034 -0.98 -20.21 -32.90
N ARG A 1035 0.18 -20.76 -32.52
CA ARG A 1035 1.14 -21.37 -33.46
C ARG A 1035 0.57 -22.55 -34.26
N ASN A 1036 -0.45 -23.22 -33.74
CA ASN A 1036 -1.16 -24.31 -34.42
C ASN A 1036 -2.32 -23.84 -35.31
N GLY A 1037 -2.48 -22.53 -35.52
CA GLY A 1037 -3.57 -21.95 -36.30
C GLY A 1037 -4.92 -21.92 -35.59
N GLN A 1038 -4.94 -22.05 -34.25
CA GLN A 1038 -6.13 -21.95 -33.41
C GLN A 1038 -6.13 -20.62 -32.64
N ALA A 1039 -5.98 -19.51 -33.38
CA ALA A 1039 -5.83 -18.16 -32.83
C ALA A 1039 -6.94 -17.81 -31.83
N ASP A 1040 -8.22 -18.04 -32.17
CA ASP A 1040 -9.37 -17.77 -31.30
C ASP A 1040 -9.22 -18.39 -29.90
N ARG A 1041 -8.84 -19.68 -29.83
CA ARG A 1041 -8.70 -20.42 -28.57
C ARG A 1041 -7.50 -19.93 -27.76
N GLY A 1042 -6.44 -19.52 -28.44
CA GLY A 1042 -5.25 -18.98 -27.80
C GLY A 1042 -5.48 -17.56 -27.27
N ILE A 1043 -6.12 -16.69 -28.04
CA ILE A 1043 -6.49 -15.33 -27.62
C ILE A 1043 -7.43 -15.39 -26.41
N GLU A 1044 -8.49 -16.22 -26.45
CA GLU A 1044 -9.42 -16.39 -25.33
C GLU A 1044 -8.69 -16.83 -24.04
N LEU A 1045 -7.73 -17.76 -24.15
CA LEU A 1045 -6.96 -18.23 -23.01
C LEU A 1045 -5.96 -17.18 -22.51
N LEU A 1046 -5.31 -16.43 -23.39
CA LEU A 1046 -4.45 -15.30 -23.01
C LEU A 1046 -5.24 -14.17 -22.35
N GLU A 1047 -6.43 -13.83 -22.85
CA GLU A 1047 -7.35 -12.87 -22.22
C GLU A 1047 -7.69 -13.31 -20.78
N LEU A 1048 -8.01 -14.59 -20.59
CA LEU A 1048 -8.27 -15.15 -19.26
C LEU A 1048 -7.05 -15.01 -18.35
N VAL A 1049 -5.86 -15.38 -18.82
CA VAL A 1049 -4.63 -15.31 -18.03
C VAL A 1049 -4.27 -13.84 -17.71
N VAL A 1050 -4.47 -12.91 -18.64
CA VAL A 1050 -4.28 -11.47 -18.42
C VAL A 1050 -5.28 -10.93 -17.39
N GLN A 1051 -6.55 -11.33 -17.47
CA GLN A 1051 -7.59 -10.92 -16.52
C GLN A 1051 -7.27 -11.41 -15.10
N VAL A 1052 -6.90 -12.69 -14.97
CA VAL A 1052 -6.48 -13.27 -13.69
C VAL A 1052 -5.25 -12.52 -13.16
N TRP A 1053 -4.27 -12.24 -14.00
CA TRP A 1053 -3.12 -11.44 -13.62
C TRP A 1053 -3.44 -9.98 -13.29
N GLN A 1054 -4.44 -9.36 -13.92
CA GLN A 1054 -4.91 -8.00 -13.61
C GLN A 1054 -5.52 -7.94 -12.20
N ASP A 1055 -6.21 -9.01 -11.80
CA ASP A 1055 -6.79 -9.14 -10.47
C ASP A 1055 -5.72 -9.45 -9.40
N ILE A 1056 -4.68 -10.23 -9.75
CA ILE A 1056 -3.55 -10.61 -8.87
C ILE A 1056 -2.49 -9.50 -8.79
N ASN A 1057 -1.72 -9.31 -9.86
CA ASN A 1057 -0.64 -8.35 -9.96
C ASN A 1057 -0.31 -8.03 -11.42
N GLU A 1058 -0.78 -6.87 -11.86
CA GLU A 1058 -0.52 -6.34 -13.21
C GLU A 1058 0.97 -6.10 -13.50
N ASP A 1059 1.79 -5.91 -12.47
CA ASP A 1059 3.21 -5.56 -12.61
C ASP A 1059 4.12 -6.79 -12.61
N HIS A 1060 3.56 -7.99 -12.40
CA HIS A 1060 4.35 -9.23 -12.35
C HIS A 1060 5.01 -9.52 -13.71
N PRO A 1061 6.27 -9.99 -13.80
CA PRO A 1061 6.94 -10.22 -15.09
C PRO A 1061 6.13 -11.08 -16.08
N LEU A 1062 5.57 -12.21 -15.62
CA LEU A 1062 4.68 -13.06 -16.45
C LEU A 1062 3.39 -12.37 -16.89
N SER A 1063 2.90 -11.40 -16.12
CA SER A 1063 1.72 -10.59 -16.42
C SER A 1063 2.01 -9.68 -17.62
N LEU A 1064 3.22 -9.11 -17.65
CA LEU A 1064 3.70 -8.27 -18.75
C LEU A 1064 4.01 -9.10 -20.00
N THR A 1065 4.68 -10.25 -19.86
CA THR A 1065 4.91 -11.19 -20.97
C THR A 1065 3.59 -11.66 -21.59
N THR A 1066 2.62 -12.08 -20.76
CA THR A 1066 1.31 -12.54 -21.27
C THR A 1066 0.57 -11.43 -22.02
N ARG A 1067 0.63 -10.19 -21.54
CA ARG A 1067 0.03 -9.03 -22.24
C ARG A 1067 0.75 -8.71 -23.54
N HIS A 1068 2.08 -8.78 -23.55
CA HIS A 1068 2.87 -8.61 -24.76
C HIS A 1068 2.44 -9.63 -25.82
N ASP A 1069 2.42 -10.92 -25.47
CA ASP A 1069 2.06 -11.96 -26.43
C ASP A 1069 0.59 -11.90 -26.86
N LEU A 1070 -0.31 -11.49 -25.97
CA LEU A 1070 -1.71 -11.23 -26.33
C LEU A 1070 -1.82 -10.04 -27.32
N ALA A 1071 -0.98 -9.03 -27.14
CA ALA A 1071 -0.97 -7.88 -28.03
C ALA A 1071 -0.47 -8.24 -29.43
N VAL A 1072 0.60 -9.04 -29.50
CA VAL A 1072 1.09 -9.60 -30.76
C VAL A 1072 0.02 -10.47 -31.42
N ALA A 1073 -0.64 -11.33 -30.65
CA ALA A 1073 -1.73 -12.16 -31.15
C ALA A 1073 -2.91 -11.32 -31.71
N TYR A 1074 -3.27 -10.20 -31.07
CA TYR A 1074 -4.26 -9.28 -31.63
C TYR A 1074 -3.81 -8.60 -32.92
N ILE A 1075 -2.54 -8.24 -33.04
CA ILE A 1075 -2.01 -7.62 -34.26
C ILE A 1075 -2.06 -8.63 -35.42
N GLU A 1076 -1.64 -9.87 -35.17
CA GLU A 1076 -1.70 -10.97 -36.14
C GLU A 1076 -3.16 -11.34 -36.54
N ASP A 1077 -4.12 -11.16 -35.64
CA ASP A 1077 -5.56 -11.40 -35.86
C ASP A 1077 -6.31 -10.16 -36.43
N GLU A 1078 -5.60 -9.23 -37.07
CA GLU A 1078 -6.16 -7.99 -37.67
C GLU A 1078 -6.84 -7.04 -36.66
N GLN A 1079 -6.65 -7.24 -35.35
CA GLN A 1079 -7.15 -6.39 -34.26
C GLN A 1079 -6.06 -5.41 -33.76
N ALA A 1080 -5.29 -4.81 -34.68
CA ALA A 1080 -4.12 -3.98 -34.36
C ALA A 1080 -4.39 -2.85 -33.35
N GLY A 1081 -5.60 -2.28 -33.32
CA GLY A 1081 -5.97 -1.26 -32.33
C GLY A 1081 -5.90 -1.76 -30.88
N ARG A 1082 -6.40 -2.99 -30.61
CA ARG A 1082 -6.34 -3.62 -29.28
C ARG A 1082 -4.91 -4.01 -28.91
N GLY A 1083 -4.15 -4.49 -29.90
CA GLY A 1083 -2.74 -4.83 -29.71
C GLY A 1083 -1.88 -3.61 -29.34
N ILE A 1084 -2.04 -2.49 -30.06
CA ILE A 1084 -1.32 -1.24 -29.77
C ILE A 1084 -1.65 -0.74 -28.36
N GLU A 1085 -2.93 -0.71 -27.98
CA GLU A 1085 -3.36 -0.28 -26.63
C GLU A 1085 -2.70 -1.14 -25.53
N LEU A 1086 -2.62 -2.45 -25.76
CA LEU A 1086 -2.03 -3.37 -24.80
C LEU A 1086 -0.49 -3.25 -24.73
N LEU A 1087 0.19 -3.03 -25.86
CA LEU A 1087 1.63 -2.74 -25.90
C LEU A 1087 1.97 -1.39 -25.24
N GLU A 1088 1.18 -0.34 -25.49
CA GLU A 1088 1.32 0.96 -24.80
C GLU A 1088 1.19 0.79 -23.29
N HIS A 1089 0.23 -0.03 -22.85
CA HIS A 1089 0.05 -0.34 -21.44
C HIS A 1089 1.29 -1.06 -20.86
N VAL A 1090 1.79 -2.10 -21.53
CA VAL A 1090 3.00 -2.85 -21.10
C VAL A 1090 4.21 -1.92 -20.98
N VAL A 1091 4.48 -1.10 -21.99
CA VAL A 1091 5.60 -0.14 -21.99
C VAL A 1091 5.46 0.86 -20.84
N LYS A 1092 4.25 1.39 -20.59
CA LYS A 1092 3.98 2.32 -19.50
C LYS A 1092 4.18 1.70 -18.12
N VAL A 1093 3.82 0.41 -17.95
CA VAL A 1093 4.08 -0.31 -16.70
C VAL A 1093 5.57 -0.51 -16.49
N TYR A 1094 6.31 -0.95 -17.51
CA TYR A 1094 7.77 -1.08 -17.46
C TYR A 1094 8.49 0.24 -17.11
N GLU A 1095 8.07 1.36 -17.71
CA GLU A 1095 8.61 2.70 -17.41
C GLU A 1095 8.35 3.14 -15.96
N ARG A 1096 7.26 2.67 -15.35
CA ARG A 1096 6.93 2.96 -13.94
C ARG A 1096 7.82 2.17 -12.97
N ILE A 1097 8.16 0.92 -13.28
CA ILE A 1097 8.85 0.00 -12.34
C ILE A 1097 10.38 0.15 -12.28
N LYS A 1098 10.99 1.06 -13.07
CA LYS A 1098 12.43 1.44 -13.03
C LYS A 1098 13.45 0.30 -13.22
N THR A 1099 13.05 -0.89 -13.65
CA THR A 1099 13.94 -2.04 -13.99
C THR A 1099 14.21 -2.18 -15.50
N ALA A 1100 13.86 -1.16 -16.30
CA ALA A 1100 13.47 -1.36 -17.70
C ALA A 1100 14.59 -1.43 -18.75
N GLU A 1101 15.78 -0.84 -18.55
CA GLU A 1101 16.74 -0.71 -19.67
C GLU A 1101 17.36 -2.05 -20.11
N ASP A 1102 17.53 -2.99 -19.17
CA ASP A 1102 18.14 -4.29 -19.47
C ASP A 1102 17.11 -5.40 -19.75
N ASP A 1103 15.82 -5.21 -19.42
CA ASP A 1103 14.79 -6.23 -19.62
C ASP A 1103 14.54 -6.46 -21.13
N PRO A 1104 14.75 -7.68 -21.65
CA PRO A 1104 14.58 -7.98 -23.06
C PRO A 1104 13.13 -7.83 -23.54
N TYR A 1105 12.12 -8.08 -22.70
CA TYR A 1105 10.70 -7.94 -23.05
C TYR A 1105 10.27 -6.48 -23.11
N TYR A 1106 10.87 -5.58 -22.34
CA TYR A 1106 10.63 -4.14 -22.49
C TYR A 1106 11.11 -3.64 -23.85
N ARG A 1107 12.33 -4.02 -24.24
CA ARG A 1107 12.90 -3.66 -25.54
C ARG A 1107 12.08 -4.24 -26.70
N LEU A 1108 11.68 -5.49 -26.58
CA LEU A 1108 10.82 -6.16 -27.55
C LEU A 1108 9.46 -5.46 -27.66
N SER A 1109 8.78 -5.22 -26.53
CA SER A 1109 7.47 -4.52 -26.51
C SER A 1109 7.53 -3.13 -27.13
N ARG A 1110 8.62 -2.38 -26.91
CA ARG A 1110 8.82 -1.06 -27.54
C ARG A 1110 9.05 -1.15 -29.03
N HIS A 1111 9.78 -2.17 -29.48
CA HIS A 1111 10.02 -2.42 -30.89
C HIS A 1111 8.70 -2.75 -31.60
N GLU A 1112 7.96 -3.75 -31.10
CA GLU A 1112 6.65 -4.15 -31.62
C GLU A 1112 5.65 -2.99 -31.64
N LEU A 1113 5.64 -2.17 -30.59
CA LEU A 1113 4.78 -0.98 -30.54
C LEU A 1113 5.13 0.04 -31.64
N ALA A 1114 6.43 0.25 -31.88
CA ALA A 1114 6.90 1.17 -32.92
C ALA A 1114 6.55 0.67 -34.33
N GLU A 1115 6.72 -0.63 -34.60
CA GLU A 1115 6.35 -1.23 -35.89
C GLU A 1115 4.83 -1.17 -36.12
N ALA A 1116 4.03 -1.59 -35.13
CA ALA A 1116 2.57 -1.55 -35.22
C ALA A 1116 2.02 -0.12 -35.43
N CYS A 1117 2.64 0.89 -34.81
CA CYS A 1117 2.27 2.29 -35.03
C CYS A 1117 2.64 2.78 -36.45
N GLN A 1118 3.79 2.38 -36.98
CA GLN A 1118 4.20 2.73 -38.35
C GLN A 1118 3.30 2.10 -39.41
N GLU A 1119 2.92 0.83 -39.25
CA GLU A 1119 1.98 0.17 -40.16
C GLU A 1119 0.58 0.78 -40.12
N ARG A 1120 0.10 1.18 -38.92
CA ARG A 1120 -1.16 1.91 -38.79
C ARG A 1120 -1.12 3.25 -39.52
N ASP A 1121 -0.03 4.00 -39.36
CA ASP A 1121 0.12 5.30 -40.02
C ASP A 1121 0.22 5.16 -41.56
N GLN A 1122 0.86 4.10 -42.07
CA GLN A 1122 0.90 3.78 -43.51
C GLN A 1122 -0.47 3.36 -44.07
N ASN A 1123 -1.24 2.54 -43.34
CA ASN A 1123 -2.58 2.13 -43.74
C ASN A 1123 -3.62 3.25 -43.62
N THR A 1124 -3.38 4.27 -42.80
CA THR A 1124 -4.22 5.48 -42.73
C THR A 1124 -3.91 6.48 -43.85
N LEU A 1125 -2.76 6.32 -44.52
CA LEU A 1125 -2.29 7.14 -45.66
C LEU A 1125 -2.65 6.54 -47.04
N GLN A 1126 -3.04 5.27 -47.11
CA GLN A 1126 -3.65 4.63 -48.30
C GLN A 1126 -5.16 4.84 -48.33
#